data_AF-R5DX03-F1
#
_entry.id   AF-R5DX03-F1
#
_cell.length_a   1.000
_cell.length_b   1.000
_cell.length_c   1.000
_cell.angle_alpha   90.00
_cell.angle_beta   90.00
_cell.angle_gamma   90.00
#
_symmetry.space_group_name_H-M   'P 1'
#
loop_
_entity.id
_entity.type
_entity.pdbx_description
1 polymer ?
#
loop_
_entity_poly.entity_id
_entity_poly.type
_entity_poly.pdbx_seq_one_letter_code
_entity_poly.pdbx_strand_id
1 'polypeptide(L)'
;MDEKNLSIIVIKSEMSSSFYETLMSVCRQLNYNDNIEVILADAVDGTAYELCRKYGEDDNTLLLDKVRFVDISSQIFENMAQIKNESVKYATNRRVLILTDSQILQEGIIEKCLLTDRIEVSDDELKSYYNAGTDAFSYLVADRDTFSSIGGWNSGLACNEDYELFIRACNYNCPDKFYPIYSDEYKYPVFKETFLVYAYILGKYASKLRNSGMFNDVLSNWFIQAKNYGIETYFEDCAKKMIGRTECFNAIDKNMNPVLMFYGLKTCNGTLNSFALEFAQALRNKRINVLLLNIDDDNTTENIGKIILNDYRCVIGMQTGLYTERLENGQLLGNLFKCPKFNYVFDHPLYVSWSLMLPVNDLYVLQQDETYSEYITKYYPYVKKSWHFPPAGLIGNLTKTENGKTEKIYDISFIATYNDYRERLDVIKNLPDNIRKISWHMVNQLKNHPNQRAEEALEAVLEKKKITLTEHEFVVTLHKSLEAVRTVTFYIREKIIKTLIESGIKVDVFGDSWKKSPYADNKNLIIHDDIDFEKGLDIMAQSRISLNVMSWHKGGMTERIANAMLNYSVCVTDETSYINRHFVAGENIVTFNLDNIDKLPDKIRTVLQDENLQKYIEKNAYKKALSEHTWDNRSDYFMNILGEIEK
;
A
#
# COMPACT_ATOMS: atom_id res chain seq x y z
N MET A 1 11.53 -15.60 14.89
CA MET A 1 10.53 -15.89 15.93
C MET A 1 10.19 -17.36 15.82
N ASP A 2 10.22 -18.07 16.94
CA ASP A 2 10.12 -19.52 17.01
C ASP A 2 8.73 -20.00 16.57
N GLU A 3 8.63 -21.13 15.87
CA GLU A 3 7.34 -21.69 15.40
C GLU A 3 6.43 -22.13 16.56
N LYS A 4 6.96 -22.15 17.79
CA LYS A 4 6.26 -22.50 19.02
C LYS A 4 5.53 -21.33 19.67
N ASN A 5 5.80 -20.09 19.25
CA ASN A 5 5.21 -18.92 19.88
C ASN A 5 3.78 -18.66 19.39
N LEU A 6 2.84 -18.50 20.34
CA LEU A 6 1.41 -18.31 20.12
C LEU A 6 0.92 -17.02 20.78
N SER A 7 0.16 -16.20 20.05
CA SER A 7 -0.65 -15.12 20.65
C SER A 7 -2.07 -15.63 20.84
N ILE A 8 -2.56 -15.62 22.08
CA ILE A 8 -3.95 -15.90 22.41
C ILE A 8 -4.65 -14.56 22.64
N ILE A 9 -5.61 -14.25 21.79
CA ILE A 9 -6.45 -13.07 21.89
C ILE A 9 -7.80 -13.50 22.46
N VAL A 10 -8.21 -12.89 23.57
CA VAL A 10 -9.53 -13.10 24.16
C VAL A 10 -10.39 -11.88 23.90
N ILE A 11 -11.51 -12.08 23.23
CA ILE A 11 -12.52 -11.06 22.97
C ILE A 11 -13.48 -11.02 24.17
N LYS A 12 -13.65 -9.83 24.76
CA LYS A 12 -14.64 -9.58 25.81
C LYS A 12 -16.05 -9.47 25.24
N SER A 13 -17.03 -10.19 25.81
CA SER A 13 -18.43 -10.21 25.32
C SER A 13 -19.53 -9.83 26.34
N GLU A 14 -19.15 -9.31 27.52
CA GLU A 14 -19.96 -9.03 28.74
C GLU A 14 -19.85 -10.12 29.82
N MET A 15 -19.51 -9.75 31.06
CA MET A 15 -19.07 -10.70 32.09
C MET A 15 -19.40 -10.24 33.53
N SER A 16 -19.56 -11.21 34.44
CA SER A 16 -19.75 -10.99 35.88
C SER A 16 -18.42 -10.81 36.65
N SER A 17 -18.47 -10.36 37.90
CA SER A 17 -17.27 -10.20 38.75
C SER A 17 -16.47 -11.50 38.95
N SER A 18 -17.14 -12.63 39.17
CA SER A 18 -16.52 -13.96 39.34
C SER A 18 -15.83 -14.47 38.07
N PHE A 19 -16.29 -14.00 36.92
CA PHE A 19 -15.73 -14.38 35.64
C PHE A 19 -14.36 -13.74 35.42
N TYR A 20 -14.19 -12.46 35.78
CA TYR A 20 -12.91 -11.77 35.65
C TYR A 20 -11.81 -12.37 36.54
N GLU A 21 -12.18 -12.81 37.75
CA GLU A 21 -11.28 -13.57 38.64
C GLU A 21 -10.76 -14.84 37.96
N THR A 22 -11.67 -15.62 37.38
CA THR A 22 -11.36 -16.89 36.71
C THR A 22 -10.52 -16.67 35.45
N LEU A 23 -10.92 -15.70 34.62
CA LEU A 23 -10.21 -15.34 33.39
C LEU A 23 -8.78 -14.88 33.69
N MET A 24 -8.58 -14.02 34.69
CA MET A 24 -7.24 -13.53 35.04
C MET A 24 -6.35 -14.63 35.63
N SER A 25 -6.93 -15.58 36.36
CA SER A 25 -6.21 -16.78 36.83
C SER A 25 -5.73 -17.64 35.65
N VAL A 26 -6.59 -17.90 34.67
CA VAL A 26 -6.24 -18.64 33.45
C VAL A 26 -5.16 -17.89 32.66
N CYS A 27 -5.36 -16.61 32.35
CA CYS A 27 -4.38 -15.79 31.62
C CYS A 27 -3.01 -15.76 32.31
N ARG A 28 -2.98 -15.77 33.65
CA ARG A 28 -1.73 -15.85 34.44
C ARG A 28 -0.94 -17.11 34.16
N GLN A 29 -1.62 -18.26 34.24
CA GLN A 29 -0.99 -19.57 34.06
C GLN A 29 -0.38 -19.69 32.67
N LEU A 30 -1.08 -19.16 31.67
CA LEU A 30 -0.64 -19.18 30.28
C LEU A 30 0.58 -18.31 30.03
N ASN A 31 0.60 -17.10 30.58
CA ASN A 31 1.70 -16.16 30.37
C ASN A 31 2.97 -16.50 31.19
N TYR A 32 2.92 -17.53 32.04
CA TYR A 32 4.14 -18.16 32.60
C TYR A 32 4.83 -19.09 31.61
N ASN A 33 4.19 -19.42 30.50
CA ASN A 33 4.82 -20.12 29.40
C ASN A 33 5.47 -19.08 28.48
N ASP A 34 6.80 -19.08 28.36
CA ASP A 34 7.56 -18.12 27.55
C ASP A 34 7.17 -18.13 26.06
N ASN A 35 6.43 -19.14 25.60
CA ASN A 35 5.94 -19.26 24.23
C ASN A 35 4.54 -18.63 24.02
N ILE A 36 3.87 -18.13 25.06
CA ILE A 36 2.49 -17.62 24.96
C ILE A 36 2.45 -16.13 25.29
N GLU A 37 1.87 -15.36 24.38
CA GLU A 37 1.42 -13.99 24.62
C GLU A 37 -0.10 -13.99 24.82
N VAL A 38 -0.59 -13.37 25.89
CA VAL A 38 -2.03 -13.21 26.13
C VAL A 38 -2.46 -11.75 25.94
N ILE A 39 -3.49 -11.55 25.10
CA ILE A 39 -4.06 -10.25 24.78
C ILE A 39 -5.55 -10.26 25.12
N LEU A 40 -5.99 -9.29 25.91
CA LEU A 40 -7.41 -9.04 26.16
C LEU A 40 -7.88 -7.87 25.29
N ALA A 41 -8.71 -8.18 24.29
CA ALA A 41 -9.28 -7.20 23.36
C ALA A 41 -10.71 -6.83 23.79
N ASP A 42 -10.89 -5.57 24.19
CA ASP A 42 -12.18 -5.03 24.60
C ASP A 42 -12.89 -4.37 23.40
N ALA A 43 -13.90 -5.05 22.88
CA ALA A 43 -14.75 -4.56 21.79
C ALA A 43 -16.05 -3.90 22.26
N VAL A 44 -16.26 -3.76 23.58
CA VAL A 44 -17.55 -3.38 24.16
C VAL A 44 -17.52 -1.96 24.70
N ASP A 45 -16.66 -1.68 25.67
CA ASP A 45 -16.70 -0.39 26.41
C ASP A 45 -15.34 0.10 26.93
N GLY A 46 -14.24 -0.59 26.59
CA GLY A 46 -12.88 -0.21 26.99
C GLY A 46 -12.57 -0.41 28.48
N THR A 47 -13.48 -1.00 29.26
CA THR A 47 -13.33 -1.15 30.71
C THR A 47 -12.57 -2.41 31.14
N ALA A 48 -12.14 -3.28 30.21
CA ALA A 48 -11.50 -4.57 30.54
C ALA A 48 -10.33 -4.44 31.52
N TYR A 49 -9.44 -3.45 31.31
CA TYR A 49 -8.32 -3.19 32.24
C TYR A 49 -8.82 -2.82 33.65
N GLU A 50 -9.80 -1.91 33.73
CA GLU A 50 -10.34 -1.45 35.01
C GLU A 50 -11.08 -2.56 35.75
N LEU A 51 -11.85 -3.39 35.04
CA LEU A 51 -12.57 -4.53 35.60
C LEU A 51 -11.61 -5.61 36.10
N CYS A 52 -10.60 -5.98 35.31
CA CYS A 52 -9.58 -6.93 35.75
C CYS A 52 -8.79 -6.41 36.97
N ARG A 53 -8.48 -5.11 37.03
CA ARG A 53 -7.84 -4.49 38.20
C ARG A 53 -8.75 -4.48 39.43
N LYS A 54 -10.05 -4.25 39.24
CA LYS A 54 -11.02 -4.13 40.34
C LYS A 54 -11.36 -5.50 40.95
N TYR A 55 -11.43 -6.53 40.12
CA TYR A 55 -11.90 -7.86 40.52
C TYR A 55 -10.78 -8.92 40.54
N GLY A 56 -9.57 -8.63 40.07
CA GLY A 56 -8.41 -9.52 40.28
C GLY A 56 -7.96 -9.56 41.75
N GLU A 57 -7.44 -10.69 42.21
CA GLU A 57 -6.96 -10.90 43.60
C GLU A 57 -5.96 -9.82 44.10
N ASP A 58 -5.94 -9.58 45.42
CA ASP A 58 -5.31 -8.42 46.10
C ASP A 58 -3.80 -8.13 45.85
N ASP A 59 -3.01 -9.02 45.23
CA ASP A 59 -1.58 -8.81 44.91
C ASP A 59 -1.37 -8.21 43.48
N ASN A 60 -2.03 -7.08 43.24
CA ASN A 60 -2.58 -6.66 41.94
C ASN A 60 -1.69 -5.89 40.92
N THR A 61 -0.36 -5.81 41.07
CA THR A 61 0.48 -5.05 40.10
C THR A 61 1.23 -5.94 39.10
N LEU A 62 1.80 -7.06 39.54
CA LEU A 62 2.67 -7.92 38.70
C LEU A 62 1.92 -8.69 37.60
N LEU A 63 0.58 -8.77 37.68
CA LEU A 63 -0.27 -9.50 36.75
C LEU A 63 -0.76 -8.67 35.57
N LEU A 64 -1.14 -7.43 35.85
CA LEU A 64 -1.56 -6.48 34.83
C LEU A 64 -0.40 -6.15 33.88
N ASP A 65 0.85 -6.24 34.38
CA ASP A 65 2.06 -6.04 33.58
C ASP A 65 2.32 -7.17 32.56
N LYS A 66 1.67 -8.34 32.72
CA LYS A 66 1.92 -9.54 31.90
C LYS A 66 0.85 -9.81 30.84
N VAL A 67 -0.35 -9.26 31.00
CA VAL A 67 -1.44 -9.38 30.03
C VAL A 67 -1.55 -8.07 29.26
N ARG A 68 -1.57 -8.13 27.93
CA ARG A 68 -1.72 -6.92 27.12
C ARG A 68 -3.20 -6.58 26.99
N PHE A 69 -3.60 -5.43 27.52
CA PHE A 69 -4.95 -4.91 27.38
C PHE A 69 -5.03 -3.98 26.17
N VAL A 70 -6.05 -4.20 25.34
CA VAL A 70 -6.29 -3.43 24.14
C VAL A 70 -7.75 -3.00 24.10
N ASP A 71 -7.96 -1.69 23.99
CA ASP A 71 -9.29 -1.12 23.74
C ASP A 71 -9.50 -0.96 22.23
N ILE A 72 -10.48 -1.68 21.69
CA ILE A 72 -10.95 -1.54 20.31
C ILE A 72 -12.42 -1.07 20.25
N SER A 73 -13.03 -0.72 21.38
CA SER A 73 -14.43 -0.31 21.51
C SER A 73 -14.77 1.03 20.85
N SER A 74 -13.74 1.81 20.47
CA SER A 74 -13.92 3.05 19.69
C SER A 74 -14.47 2.82 18.27
N GLN A 75 -14.46 1.58 17.78
CA GLN A 75 -15.00 1.19 16.48
C GLN A 75 -16.32 0.43 16.64
N ILE A 76 -17.23 0.60 15.67
CA ILE A 76 -18.47 -0.18 15.61
C ILE A 76 -18.23 -1.40 14.73
N PHE A 77 -18.43 -2.59 15.30
CA PHE A 77 -18.32 -3.86 14.58
C PHE A 77 -19.71 -4.47 14.35
N GLU A 78 -19.97 -4.91 13.13
CA GLU A 78 -21.24 -5.55 12.74
C GLU A 78 -21.24 -7.07 12.97
N ASN A 79 -20.06 -7.70 13.04
CA ASN A 79 -19.92 -9.14 13.22
C ASN A 79 -18.56 -9.55 13.80
N MET A 80 -18.44 -10.82 14.19
CA MET A 80 -17.25 -11.39 14.81
C MET A 80 -16.01 -11.33 13.89
N ALA A 81 -16.19 -11.50 12.58
CA ALA A 81 -15.07 -11.42 11.62
C ALA A 81 -14.39 -10.04 11.66
N GLN A 82 -15.15 -8.94 11.80
CA GLN A 82 -14.59 -7.60 11.93
C GLN A 82 -13.81 -7.43 13.26
N ILE A 83 -14.36 -7.91 14.38
CA ILE A 83 -13.68 -7.87 15.69
C ILE A 83 -12.36 -8.67 15.63
N LYS A 84 -12.41 -9.90 15.09
CA LYS A 84 -11.24 -10.75 14.93
C LYS A 84 -10.16 -10.08 14.07
N ASN A 85 -10.54 -9.52 12.90
CA ASN A 85 -9.62 -8.79 12.03
C ASN A 85 -8.93 -7.61 12.73
N GLU A 86 -9.67 -6.84 13.54
CA GLU A 86 -9.11 -5.71 14.29
C GLU A 86 -8.16 -6.18 15.40
N SER A 87 -8.55 -7.21 16.14
CA SER A 87 -7.82 -7.68 17.32
C SER A 87 -6.46 -8.27 16.96
N VAL A 88 -6.31 -8.93 15.80
CA VAL A 88 -5.03 -9.50 15.34
C VAL A 88 -3.92 -8.45 15.17
N LYS A 89 -4.26 -7.17 14.96
CA LYS A 89 -3.25 -6.10 14.83
C LYS A 89 -2.34 -5.98 16.05
N TYR A 90 -2.79 -6.46 17.20
CA TYR A 90 -2.08 -6.35 18.47
C TYR A 90 -1.24 -7.60 18.80
N ALA A 91 -1.39 -8.70 18.05
CA ALA A 91 -0.59 -9.91 18.22
C ALA A 91 0.85 -9.70 17.74
N THR A 92 1.81 -10.03 18.59
CA THR A 92 3.24 -9.96 18.23
C THR A 92 3.74 -11.28 17.65
N ASN A 93 3.23 -12.42 18.14
CA ASN A 93 3.64 -13.74 17.65
C ASN A 93 3.05 -14.07 16.27
N ARG A 94 3.69 -15.04 15.61
CA ARG A 94 3.36 -15.48 14.26
C ARG A 94 2.08 -16.31 14.22
N ARG A 95 1.85 -17.18 15.20
CA ARG A 95 0.60 -17.94 15.33
C ARG A 95 -0.37 -17.17 16.20
N VAL A 96 -1.62 -17.10 15.79
CA VAL A 96 -2.68 -16.40 16.53
C VAL A 96 -3.88 -17.32 16.70
N LEU A 97 -4.37 -17.40 17.93
CA LEU A 97 -5.65 -18.01 18.29
C LEU A 97 -6.54 -16.91 18.84
N ILE A 98 -7.79 -16.85 18.39
CA ILE A 98 -8.77 -15.91 18.92
C ILE A 98 -9.90 -16.69 19.56
N LEU A 99 -10.16 -16.38 20.83
CA LEU A 99 -11.19 -17.00 21.64
C LEU A 99 -12.14 -15.92 22.14
N THR A 100 -13.40 -16.28 22.32
CA THR A 100 -14.27 -15.52 23.23
C THR A 100 -13.88 -15.81 24.67
N ASP A 101 -14.34 -14.95 25.55
CA ASP A 101 -14.29 -15.13 26.99
C ASP A 101 -14.72 -16.53 27.48
N SER A 102 -15.85 -17.04 27.02
CA SER A 102 -16.34 -18.38 27.38
C SER A 102 -15.49 -19.51 26.84
N GLN A 103 -14.82 -19.31 25.70
CA GLN A 103 -14.00 -20.34 25.05
C GLN A 103 -12.65 -20.52 25.75
N ILE A 104 -12.02 -19.46 26.28
CA ILE A 104 -10.73 -19.58 26.98
C ILE A 104 -10.85 -20.34 28.31
N LEU A 105 -12.04 -20.39 28.91
CA LEU A 105 -12.26 -21.12 30.16
C LEU A 105 -12.40 -22.65 29.97
N GLN A 106 -12.39 -23.14 28.74
CA GLN A 106 -12.46 -24.58 28.46
C GLN A 106 -11.14 -25.27 28.82
N GLU A 107 -11.24 -26.38 29.55
CA GLU A 107 -10.06 -27.09 30.05
C GLU A 107 -9.30 -27.77 28.90
N GLY A 108 -7.97 -27.68 28.93
CA GLY A 108 -7.10 -28.34 27.94
C GLY A 108 -7.11 -27.74 26.52
N ILE A 109 -7.92 -26.70 26.23
CA ILE A 109 -7.96 -26.12 24.87
C ILE A 109 -6.61 -25.55 24.44
N ILE A 110 -5.86 -24.99 25.38
CA ILE A 110 -4.59 -24.33 25.09
C ILE A 110 -3.46 -25.34 24.92
N GLU A 111 -3.43 -26.40 25.74
CA GLU A 111 -2.52 -27.52 25.51
C GLU A 111 -2.72 -28.12 24.13
N LYS A 112 -3.97 -28.35 23.71
CA LYS A 112 -4.28 -28.80 22.34
C LYS A 112 -3.72 -27.85 21.29
N CYS A 113 -3.85 -26.54 21.47
CA CYS A 113 -3.33 -25.54 20.52
C CYS A 113 -1.80 -25.55 20.43
N LEU A 114 -1.09 -25.73 21.55
CA LEU A 114 0.38 -25.82 21.56
C LEU A 114 0.90 -27.12 20.93
N LEU A 115 0.13 -28.19 21.06
CA LEU A 115 0.47 -29.53 20.56
C LEU A 115 0.01 -29.77 19.11
N THR A 116 -0.72 -28.84 18.50
CA THR A 116 -1.18 -29.02 17.13
C THR A 116 -0.06 -28.75 16.14
N ASP A 117 0.36 -29.83 15.48
CA ASP A 117 1.38 -29.81 14.44
C ASP A 117 0.82 -29.37 13.07
N ARG A 118 1.72 -29.14 12.11
CA ARG A 118 1.34 -28.82 10.73
C ARG A 118 0.49 -29.93 10.13
N ILE A 119 -0.55 -29.54 9.39
CA ILE A 119 -1.43 -30.47 8.69
C ILE A 119 -1.08 -30.45 7.20
N GLU A 120 -0.90 -31.64 6.63
CA GLU A 120 -1.01 -31.84 5.19
C GLU A 120 -2.46 -32.18 4.88
N VAL A 121 -3.09 -31.44 3.96
CA VAL A 121 -4.47 -31.69 3.55
C VAL A 121 -4.46 -32.30 2.16
N SER A 122 -4.72 -33.60 2.08
CA SER A 122 -4.97 -34.32 0.84
C SER A 122 -6.31 -33.91 0.21
N ASP A 123 -6.51 -34.25 -1.07
CA ASP A 123 -7.79 -34.00 -1.76
C ASP A 123 -8.98 -34.71 -1.06
N ASP A 124 -8.75 -35.91 -0.52
CA ASP A 124 -9.76 -36.67 0.23
C ASP A 124 -10.08 -36.03 1.60
N GLU A 125 -9.07 -35.50 2.29
CA GLU A 125 -9.29 -34.74 3.54
C GLU A 125 -10.01 -33.42 3.26
N LEU A 126 -9.66 -32.73 2.18
CA LEU A 126 -10.38 -31.53 1.73
C LEU A 126 -11.86 -31.87 1.46
N LYS A 127 -12.16 -33.04 0.90
CA LYS A 127 -13.55 -33.54 0.75
C LYS A 127 -14.23 -33.72 2.10
N SER A 128 -13.54 -34.24 3.11
CA SER A 128 -14.10 -34.33 4.46
C SER A 128 -14.46 -32.95 5.01
N TYR A 129 -13.56 -31.96 4.87
CA TYR A 129 -13.81 -30.59 5.33
C TYR A 129 -14.98 -29.91 4.61
N TYR A 130 -15.14 -30.11 3.30
CA TYR A 130 -16.30 -29.60 2.56
C TYR A 130 -17.63 -30.23 2.99
N ASN A 131 -17.63 -31.42 3.61
CA ASN A 131 -18.85 -32.09 4.09
C ASN A 131 -19.09 -31.91 5.59
N ALA A 132 -18.04 -31.61 6.36
CA ALA A 132 -18.12 -31.45 7.82
C ALA A 132 -18.62 -30.05 8.23
N GLY A 133 -18.31 -29.00 7.46
CA GLY A 133 -18.86 -27.66 7.73
C GLY A 133 -18.44 -27.12 9.09
N THR A 134 -19.40 -26.76 9.94
CA THR A 134 -19.15 -26.33 11.33
C THR A 134 -18.54 -27.42 12.20
N ASP A 135 -18.76 -28.68 11.85
CA ASP A 135 -18.22 -29.82 12.58
C ASP A 135 -16.79 -30.16 12.12
N ALA A 136 -16.23 -29.39 11.17
CA ALA A 136 -14.88 -29.58 10.68
C ALA A 136 -13.82 -29.43 11.76
N PHE A 137 -14.01 -28.47 12.67
CA PHE A 137 -13.13 -28.20 13.80
C PHE A 137 -13.80 -27.23 14.77
N SER A 138 -13.34 -27.19 16.02
CA SER A 138 -13.87 -26.31 17.06
C SER A 138 -13.21 -24.92 17.04
N TYR A 139 -11.90 -24.86 16.74
CA TYR A 139 -11.14 -23.62 16.71
C TYR A 139 -10.09 -23.62 15.59
N LEU A 140 -9.58 -22.43 15.23
CA LEU A 140 -8.57 -22.27 14.21
C LEU A 140 -7.42 -21.41 14.74
N VAL A 141 -6.22 -21.97 14.78
CA VAL A 141 -4.99 -21.17 14.91
C VAL A 141 -4.55 -20.77 13.51
N ALA A 142 -4.24 -19.50 13.29
CA ALA A 142 -3.81 -18.99 12.00
C ALA A 142 -2.38 -18.42 12.08
N ASP A 143 -1.59 -18.68 11.04
CA ASP A 143 -0.37 -17.93 10.75
C ASP A 143 -0.75 -16.50 10.36
N ARG A 144 -0.38 -15.52 11.18
CA ARG A 144 -0.76 -14.11 11.05
C ARG A 144 -0.43 -13.55 9.67
N ASP A 145 0.75 -13.86 9.15
CA ASP A 145 1.24 -13.27 7.90
C ASP A 145 0.52 -13.90 6.71
N THR A 146 0.33 -15.22 6.72
CA THR A 146 -0.42 -15.96 5.69
C THR A 146 -1.90 -15.55 5.68
N PHE A 147 -2.53 -15.50 6.86
CA PHE A 147 -3.89 -14.99 7.05
C PHE A 147 -4.07 -13.59 6.45
N SER A 148 -3.11 -12.70 6.69
CA SER A 148 -3.12 -11.34 6.14
C SER A 148 -3.00 -11.35 4.63
N SER A 149 -2.17 -12.23 4.08
CA SER A 149 -1.94 -12.35 2.65
C SER A 149 -3.16 -12.85 1.86
N ILE A 150 -4.05 -13.64 2.48
CA ILE A 150 -5.24 -14.20 1.82
C ILE A 150 -6.54 -13.41 2.10
N GLY A 151 -6.45 -12.28 2.80
CA GLY A 151 -7.57 -11.33 2.93
C GLY A 151 -8.29 -11.32 4.28
N GLY A 152 -7.71 -11.92 5.32
CA GLY A 152 -8.31 -11.94 6.66
C GLY A 152 -9.62 -12.74 6.78
N TRP A 153 -10.35 -12.60 7.89
CA TRP A 153 -11.70 -13.16 8.02
C TRP A 153 -12.69 -12.40 7.15
N ASN A 154 -13.59 -13.11 6.46
CA ASN A 154 -14.55 -12.46 5.58
C ASN A 154 -15.62 -11.71 6.38
N SER A 155 -15.49 -10.38 6.44
CA SER A 155 -16.44 -9.49 7.13
C SER A 155 -17.81 -9.41 6.47
N GLY A 156 -17.98 -9.95 5.25
CA GLY A 156 -19.29 -10.10 4.61
C GLY A 156 -20.10 -11.29 5.14
N LEU A 157 -19.53 -12.12 6.02
CA LEU A 157 -20.21 -13.26 6.65
C LEU A 157 -20.59 -12.93 8.10
N ALA A 158 -21.79 -13.36 8.49
CA ALA A 158 -22.29 -13.14 9.85
C ALA A 158 -21.76 -14.16 10.88
N CYS A 159 -21.34 -15.35 10.43
CA CYS A 159 -20.82 -16.43 11.27
C CYS A 159 -19.93 -17.38 10.43
N ASN A 160 -19.31 -18.36 11.08
CA ASN A 160 -18.44 -19.39 10.45
C ASN A 160 -17.29 -18.83 9.61
N GLU A 161 -16.79 -17.67 10.03
CA GLU A 161 -15.66 -17.02 9.41
C GLU A 161 -14.38 -17.88 9.49
N ASP A 162 -14.19 -18.66 10.56
CA ASP A 162 -13.03 -19.57 10.69
C ASP A 162 -13.10 -20.70 9.66
N TYR A 163 -14.28 -21.31 9.49
CA TYR A 163 -14.48 -22.37 8.50
C TYR A 163 -14.24 -21.87 7.07
N GLU A 164 -14.80 -20.70 6.71
CA GLU A 164 -14.57 -20.12 5.40
C GLU A 164 -13.09 -19.79 5.16
N LEU A 165 -12.41 -19.23 6.16
CA LEU A 165 -10.99 -18.91 6.08
C LEU A 165 -10.15 -20.16 5.85
N PHE A 166 -10.42 -21.25 6.58
CA PHE A 166 -9.70 -22.51 6.41
C PHE A 166 -9.92 -23.14 5.03
N ILE A 167 -11.17 -23.17 4.54
CA ILE A 167 -11.47 -23.64 3.19
C ILE A 167 -10.77 -22.76 2.15
N ARG A 168 -10.74 -21.44 2.35
CA ARG A 168 -10.00 -20.52 1.48
C ARG A 168 -8.49 -20.81 1.50
N ALA A 169 -7.87 -21.02 2.66
CA ALA A 169 -6.47 -21.41 2.76
C ALA A 169 -6.15 -22.71 2.01
N CYS A 170 -7.02 -23.73 2.12
CA CYS A 170 -6.89 -24.96 1.35
C CYS A 170 -6.93 -24.70 -0.17
N ASN A 171 -7.77 -23.77 -0.61
CA ASN A 171 -7.85 -23.41 -2.03
C ASN A 171 -6.70 -22.52 -2.53
N TYR A 172 -6.01 -21.83 -1.62
CA TYR A 172 -4.78 -21.07 -1.88
C TYR A 172 -3.51 -21.93 -1.73
N ASN A 173 -3.66 -23.24 -1.49
CA ASN A 173 -2.54 -24.18 -1.27
C ASN A 173 -1.63 -23.78 -0.09
N CYS A 174 -2.20 -23.21 0.97
CA CYS A 174 -1.50 -22.90 2.22
C CYS A 174 -2.18 -23.47 3.48
N PRO A 175 -2.82 -24.67 3.45
CA PRO A 175 -3.48 -25.21 4.63
C PRO A 175 -2.51 -25.51 5.79
N ASP A 176 -1.24 -25.75 5.50
CA ASP A 176 -0.17 -26.01 6.49
C ASP A 176 0.13 -24.81 7.40
N LYS A 177 -0.45 -23.64 7.10
CA LYS A 177 -0.37 -22.39 7.87
C LYS A 177 -1.58 -22.16 8.77
N PHE A 178 -2.52 -23.10 8.80
CA PHE A 178 -3.73 -23.03 9.60
C PHE A 178 -3.91 -24.35 10.35
N TYR A 179 -4.17 -24.26 11.65
CA TYR A 179 -4.18 -25.40 12.56
C TYR A 179 -5.60 -25.56 13.14
N PRO A 180 -6.46 -26.37 12.51
CA PRO A 180 -7.77 -26.71 13.07
C PRO A 180 -7.62 -27.51 14.36
N ILE A 181 -8.37 -27.12 15.38
CA ILE A 181 -8.36 -27.72 16.72
C ILE A 181 -9.70 -28.40 16.98
N TYR A 182 -9.65 -29.64 17.45
CA TYR A 182 -10.83 -30.47 17.71
C TYR A 182 -11.15 -30.54 19.21
N SER A 183 -12.38 -30.24 19.57
CA SER A 183 -12.90 -30.37 20.93
C SER A 183 -14.21 -31.13 20.95
N ASP A 184 -14.28 -32.18 21.75
CA ASP A 184 -15.53 -32.92 22.00
C ASP A 184 -16.48 -32.12 22.91
N GLU A 185 -15.95 -31.15 23.66
CA GLU A 185 -16.70 -30.32 24.62
C GLU A 185 -17.38 -29.12 23.96
N TYR A 186 -16.86 -28.65 22.82
CA TYR A 186 -17.37 -27.48 22.13
C TYR A 186 -17.74 -27.79 20.69
N LYS A 187 -19.05 -27.72 20.42
CA LYS A 187 -19.60 -27.72 19.08
C LYS A 187 -20.03 -26.32 18.70
N TYR A 188 -19.62 -25.88 17.51
CA TYR A 188 -20.00 -24.57 17.01
C TYR A 188 -21.53 -24.54 16.79
N PRO A 189 -22.24 -23.54 17.33
CA PRO A 189 -23.69 -23.46 17.13
C PRO A 189 -24.02 -23.24 15.66
N VAL A 190 -24.92 -24.07 15.12
CA VAL A 190 -25.38 -23.98 13.73
C VAL A 190 -26.59 -23.05 13.67
N PHE A 191 -26.41 -21.88 13.05
CA PHE A 191 -27.48 -20.91 12.80
C PHE A 191 -28.02 -21.07 11.38
N LYS A 192 -29.14 -20.40 11.07
CA LYS A 192 -29.67 -20.35 9.71
C LYS A 192 -28.63 -19.76 8.74
N GLU A 193 -27.94 -18.71 9.17
CA GLU A 193 -26.90 -17.98 8.44
C GLU A 193 -25.69 -18.86 8.10
N THR A 194 -25.44 -19.93 8.87
CA THR A 194 -24.41 -20.93 8.55
C THR A 194 -24.60 -21.54 7.16
N PHE A 195 -25.86 -21.74 6.74
CA PHE A 195 -26.17 -22.32 5.43
C PHE A 195 -25.92 -21.34 4.27
N LEU A 196 -25.91 -20.03 4.53
CA LEU A 196 -25.43 -19.05 3.56
C LEU A 196 -23.93 -19.21 3.32
N VAL A 197 -23.14 -19.47 4.36
CA VAL A 197 -21.69 -19.70 4.26
C VAL A 197 -21.41 -20.94 3.43
N TYR A 198 -22.13 -22.05 3.67
CA TYR A 198 -22.01 -23.27 2.86
C TYR A 198 -22.37 -23.04 1.39
N ALA A 199 -23.48 -22.34 1.14
CA ALA A 199 -23.87 -21.95 -0.22
C ALA A 199 -22.82 -21.06 -0.89
N TYR A 200 -22.23 -20.11 -0.16
CA TYR A 200 -21.17 -19.23 -0.65
C TYR A 200 -19.92 -20.02 -1.03
N ILE A 201 -19.46 -20.93 -0.16
CA ILE A 201 -18.31 -21.81 -0.43
C ILE A 201 -18.57 -22.69 -1.67
N LEU A 202 -19.77 -23.28 -1.77
CA LEU A 202 -20.21 -24.03 -2.96
C LEU A 202 -20.15 -23.18 -4.23
N GLY A 203 -20.64 -21.94 -4.18
CA GLY A 203 -20.64 -21.02 -5.32
C GLY A 203 -19.24 -20.55 -5.72
N LYS A 204 -18.42 -20.16 -4.74
CA LYS A 204 -17.06 -19.65 -4.93
C LYS A 204 -16.15 -20.70 -5.57
N TYR A 205 -16.18 -21.93 -5.05
CA TYR A 205 -15.32 -23.02 -5.51
C TYR A 205 -16.03 -24.00 -6.45
N ALA A 206 -17.16 -23.60 -7.04
CA ALA A 206 -17.97 -24.46 -7.90
C ALA A 206 -17.17 -25.14 -9.02
N SER A 207 -16.32 -24.39 -9.73
CA SER A 207 -15.50 -24.93 -10.83
C SER A 207 -14.52 -26.00 -10.33
N LYS A 208 -13.84 -25.76 -9.20
CA LYS A 208 -12.89 -26.72 -8.63
C LYS A 208 -13.60 -27.98 -8.15
N LEU A 209 -14.72 -27.81 -7.44
CA LEU A 209 -15.56 -28.92 -6.97
C LEU A 209 -16.16 -29.74 -8.12
N ARG A 210 -16.49 -29.13 -9.26
CA ARG A 210 -16.95 -29.85 -10.45
C ARG A 210 -15.81 -30.63 -11.11
N ASN A 211 -14.63 -30.03 -11.20
CA ASN A 211 -13.45 -30.68 -11.77
C ASN A 211 -13.00 -31.89 -10.93
N SER A 212 -13.21 -31.86 -9.61
CA SER A 212 -12.97 -33.01 -8.72
C SER A 212 -14.15 -33.97 -8.59
N GLY A 213 -15.27 -33.73 -9.28
CA GLY A 213 -16.48 -34.56 -9.18
C GLY A 213 -17.24 -34.47 -7.84
N MET A 214 -16.86 -33.55 -6.95
CA MET A 214 -17.38 -33.43 -5.59
C MET A 214 -18.62 -32.54 -5.47
N PHE A 215 -18.90 -31.69 -6.47
CA PHE A 215 -19.92 -30.64 -6.37
C PHE A 215 -21.30 -31.17 -5.95
N ASN A 216 -21.78 -32.24 -6.60
CA ASN A 216 -23.11 -32.79 -6.33
C ASN A 216 -23.20 -33.46 -4.96
N ASP A 217 -22.14 -34.15 -4.52
CA ASP A 217 -22.07 -34.80 -3.21
C ASP A 217 -22.20 -33.75 -2.10
N VAL A 218 -21.37 -32.70 -2.17
CA VAL A 218 -21.34 -31.62 -1.17
C VAL A 218 -22.67 -30.86 -1.14
N LEU A 219 -23.24 -30.53 -2.31
CA LEU A 219 -24.55 -29.88 -2.40
C LEU A 219 -25.66 -30.74 -1.79
N SER A 220 -25.66 -32.05 -2.08
CA SER A 220 -26.68 -32.98 -1.58
C SER A 220 -26.58 -33.16 -0.06
N ASN A 221 -25.36 -33.26 0.47
CA ASN A 221 -25.12 -33.33 1.91
C ASN A 221 -25.68 -32.10 2.62
N TRP A 222 -25.35 -30.90 2.14
CA TRP A 222 -25.85 -29.66 2.74
C TRP A 222 -27.36 -29.50 2.62
N PHE A 223 -27.97 -29.97 1.53
CA PHE A 223 -29.42 -29.99 1.40
C PHE A 223 -30.09 -30.93 2.41
N ILE A 224 -29.53 -32.13 2.62
CA ILE A 224 -30.03 -33.08 3.63
C ILE A 224 -29.94 -32.46 5.03
N GLN A 225 -28.83 -31.81 5.36
CA GLN A 225 -28.69 -31.13 6.64
C GLN A 225 -29.69 -29.97 6.78
N ALA A 226 -29.85 -29.13 5.76
CA ALA A 226 -30.82 -28.03 5.77
C ALA A 226 -32.25 -28.55 6.03
N LYS A 227 -32.60 -29.70 5.46
CA LYS A 227 -33.88 -30.38 5.70
C LYS A 227 -34.02 -30.87 7.15
N ASN A 228 -32.96 -31.39 7.75
CA ASN A 228 -32.98 -31.81 9.16
C ASN A 228 -33.22 -30.63 10.12
N TYR A 229 -32.81 -29.42 9.73
CA TYR A 229 -33.08 -28.17 10.47
C TYR A 229 -34.37 -27.45 10.03
N GLY A 230 -35.10 -27.96 9.03
CA GLY A 230 -36.34 -27.34 8.52
C GLY A 230 -36.15 -26.01 7.78
N ILE A 231 -34.99 -25.81 7.15
CA ILE A 231 -34.60 -24.57 6.45
C ILE A 231 -34.24 -24.81 4.97
N GLU A 232 -34.72 -25.89 4.37
CA GLU A 232 -34.41 -26.29 3.01
C GLU A 232 -34.72 -25.21 1.96
N THR A 233 -35.86 -24.52 2.09
CA THR A 233 -36.24 -23.45 1.16
C THR A 233 -35.27 -22.28 1.22
N TYR A 234 -34.76 -21.97 2.41
CA TYR A 234 -33.76 -20.92 2.59
C TYR A 234 -32.42 -21.33 1.97
N PHE A 235 -31.95 -22.55 2.24
CA PHE A 235 -30.70 -23.04 1.65
C PHE A 235 -30.77 -23.10 0.11
N GLU A 236 -31.89 -23.54 -0.47
CA GLU A 236 -32.08 -23.52 -1.92
C GLU A 236 -31.96 -22.12 -2.52
N ASP A 237 -32.57 -21.12 -1.89
CA ASP A 237 -32.47 -19.71 -2.33
C ASP A 237 -31.03 -19.20 -2.22
N CYS A 238 -30.35 -19.47 -1.10
CA CYS A 238 -28.93 -19.15 -0.93
C CYS A 238 -28.07 -19.83 -2.01
N ALA A 239 -28.23 -21.14 -2.22
CA ALA A 239 -27.47 -21.90 -3.20
C ALA A 239 -27.69 -21.36 -4.62
N LYS A 240 -28.93 -21.04 -5.01
CA LYS A 240 -29.23 -20.41 -6.31
C LYS A 240 -28.50 -19.08 -6.48
N LYS A 241 -28.53 -18.21 -5.46
CA LYS A 241 -27.85 -16.90 -5.48
C LYS A 241 -26.33 -17.02 -5.56
N MET A 242 -25.74 -17.92 -4.77
CA MET A 242 -24.29 -18.08 -4.67
C MET A 242 -23.70 -18.81 -5.88
N ILE A 243 -24.30 -19.93 -6.30
CA ILE A 243 -23.88 -20.68 -7.50
C ILE A 243 -24.11 -19.84 -8.77
N GLY A 244 -25.20 -19.07 -8.80
CA GLY A 244 -25.52 -18.15 -9.89
C GLY A 244 -24.68 -16.87 -9.90
N ARG A 245 -23.80 -16.65 -8.91
CA ARG A 245 -22.97 -15.44 -8.76
C ARG A 245 -23.77 -14.13 -8.88
N THR A 246 -24.93 -14.07 -8.21
CA THR A 246 -25.78 -12.86 -8.20
C THR A 246 -25.15 -11.72 -7.40
N GLU A 247 -25.81 -10.55 -7.32
CA GLU A 247 -25.35 -9.43 -6.47
C GLU A 247 -25.08 -9.82 -5.01
N CYS A 248 -25.88 -10.73 -4.43
CA CYS A 248 -25.62 -11.27 -3.08
C CYS A 248 -24.27 -11.99 -2.96
N PHE A 249 -23.83 -12.72 -3.99
CA PHE A 249 -22.50 -13.35 -4.01
C PHE A 249 -21.42 -12.28 -4.06
N ASN A 250 -21.56 -11.31 -4.97
CA ASN A 250 -20.59 -10.24 -5.14
C ASN A 250 -20.44 -9.39 -3.86
N ALA A 251 -21.53 -9.16 -3.12
CA ALA A 251 -21.49 -8.45 -1.84
C ALA A 251 -20.62 -9.16 -0.78
N ILE A 252 -20.59 -10.49 -0.78
CA ILE A 252 -19.79 -11.31 0.15
C ILE A 252 -18.36 -11.50 -0.37
N ASP A 253 -18.19 -11.70 -1.68
CA ASP A 253 -16.92 -12.13 -2.29
C ASP A 253 -15.97 -10.97 -2.62
N LYS A 254 -16.51 -9.80 -2.97
CA LYS A 254 -15.75 -8.68 -3.54
C LYS A 254 -14.55 -8.25 -2.69
N ASN A 255 -14.72 -8.18 -1.37
CA ASN A 255 -13.64 -7.78 -0.46
C ASN A 255 -12.56 -8.87 -0.33
N MET A 256 -12.89 -10.12 -0.66
CA MET A 256 -11.98 -11.26 -0.63
C MET A 256 -11.23 -11.45 -1.96
N ASN A 257 -11.68 -10.81 -3.04
CA ASN A 257 -10.99 -10.84 -4.31
C ASN A 257 -9.65 -10.10 -4.22
N PRO A 258 -8.57 -10.68 -4.75
CA PRO A 258 -7.26 -10.09 -4.65
C PRO A 258 -7.16 -8.76 -5.41
N VAL A 259 -6.33 -7.87 -4.88
CA VAL A 259 -5.72 -6.79 -5.64
C VAL A 259 -4.52 -7.38 -6.37
N LEU A 260 -4.51 -7.31 -7.70
CA LEU A 260 -3.34 -7.68 -8.49
C LEU A 260 -2.41 -6.48 -8.60
N MET A 261 -1.14 -6.63 -8.24
CA MET A 261 -0.15 -5.56 -8.34
C MET A 261 1.06 -6.01 -9.15
N PHE A 262 1.40 -5.23 -10.16
CA PHE A 262 2.57 -5.46 -11.00
C PHE A 262 3.83 -4.84 -10.40
N TYR A 263 4.92 -5.60 -10.41
CA TYR A 263 6.28 -5.12 -10.11
C TYR A 263 7.26 -5.77 -11.09
N GLY A 264 8.55 -5.40 -11.03
CA GLY A 264 9.59 -5.92 -11.93
C GLY A 264 10.14 -4.88 -12.91
N LEU A 265 9.63 -3.65 -12.90
CA LEU A 265 10.16 -2.58 -13.72
C LEU A 265 11.55 -2.15 -13.21
N LYS A 266 12.61 -2.46 -13.95
CA LYS A 266 14.00 -2.08 -13.64
C LYS A 266 14.30 -0.58 -13.79
N THR A 267 13.29 0.24 -14.05
CA THR A 267 13.43 1.69 -14.22
C THR A 267 13.70 2.41 -12.90
N CYS A 268 14.36 3.57 -12.97
CA CYS A 268 14.60 4.46 -11.82
C CYS A 268 15.32 3.78 -10.64
N ASN A 269 16.39 3.02 -10.89
CA ASN A 269 17.21 2.37 -9.85
C ASN A 269 16.40 1.52 -8.84
N GLY A 270 15.29 0.91 -9.29
CA GLY A 270 14.44 0.05 -8.48
C GLY A 270 13.35 0.77 -7.68
N THR A 271 13.25 2.10 -7.72
CA THR A 271 12.25 2.87 -6.94
C THR A 271 10.81 2.40 -7.18
N LEU A 272 10.41 2.17 -8.44
CA LEU A 272 9.04 1.72 -8.74
C LEU A 272 8.75 0.32 -8.20
N ASN A 273 9.77 -0.55 -8.13
CA ASN A 273 9.64 -1.86 -7.51
C ASN A 273 9.46 -1.73 -6.01
N SER A 274 10.29 -0.91 -5.34
CA SER A 274 10.12 -0.63 -3.92
C SER A 274 8.73 -0.07 -3.62
N PHE A 275 8.21 0.85 -4.45
CA PHE A 275 6.85 1.36 -4.28
C PHE A 275 5.79 0.28 -4.37
N ALA A 276 5.87 -0.61 -5.36
CA ALA A 276 4.91 -1.71 -5.49
C ALA A 276 4.97 -2.65 -4.28
N LEU A 277 6.18 -3.04 -3.85
CA LEU A 277 6.34 -3.95 -2.72
C LEU A 277 5.83 -3.35 -1.41
N GLU A 278 6.18 -2.09 -1.14
CA GLU A 278 5.79 -1.39 0.08
C GLU A 278 4.29 -1.07 0.10
N PHE A 279 3.73 -0.72 -1.05
CA PHE A 279 2.29 -0.51 -1.16
C PHE A 279 1.51 -1.83 -0.97
N ALA A 280 1.98 -2.91 -1.58
CA ALA A 280 1.41 -4.25 -1.37
C ALA A 280 1.49 -4.67 0.10
N GLN A 281 2.61 -4.40 0.78
CA GLN A 281 2.76 -4.70 2.20
C GLN A 281 1.80 -3.88 3.05
N ALA A 282 1.66 -2.57 2.78
CA ALA A 282 0.71 -1.71 3.48
C ALA A 282 -0.75 -2.18 3.32
N LEU A 283 -1.14 -2.61 2.11
CA LEU A 283 -2.45 -3.22 1.87
C LEU A 283 -2.62 -4.55 2.64
N ARG A 284 -1.59 -5.41 2.67
CA ARG A 284 -1.61 -6.66 3.46
C ARG A 284 -1.68 -6.42 4.96
N ASN A 285 -1.05 -5.37 5.48
CA ASN A 285 -1.18 -4.94 6.88
C ASN A 285 -2.64 -4.63 7.23
N LYS A 286 -3.44 -4.21 6.24
CA LYS A 286 -4.88 -3.98 6.32
C LYS A 286 -5.72 -5.18 5.92
N ARG A 287 -5.12 -6.38 5.85
CA ARG A 287 -5.76 -7.65 5.49
C ARG A 287 -6.41 -7.63 4.12
N ILE A 288 -5.86 -6.85 3.20
CA ILE A 288 -6.25 -6.90 1.79
C ILE A 288 -5.37 -7.94 1.12
N ASN A 289 -6.01 -8.90 0.45
CA ASN A 289 -5.31 -9.90 -0.35
C ASN A 289 -4.63 -9.20 -1.53
N VAL A 290 -3.30 -9.29 -1.61
CA VAL A 290 -2.52 -8.72 -2.70
C VAL A 290 -1.71 -9.81 -3.38
N LEU A 291 -1.96 -10.01 -4.66
CA LEU A 291 -1.15 -10.86 -5.53
C LEU A 291 -0.13 -10.00 -6.25
N LEU A 292 1.15 -10.31 -6.04
CA LEU A 292 2.26 -9.66 -6.74
C LEU A 292 2.60 -10.46 -7.98
N LEU A 293 2.68 -9.79 -9.12
CA LEU A 293 3.16 -10.38 -10.37
C LEU A 293 4.42 -9.65 -10.82
N ASN A 294 5.53 -10.40 -10.91
CA ASN A 294 6.77 -9.92 -11.50
C ASN A 294 6.63 -9.92 -13.02
N ILE A 295 6.67 -8.77 -13.66
CA ILE A 295 6.52 -8.66 -15.12
C ILE A 295 7.84 -8.80 -15.89
N ASP A 296 8.97 -8.86 -15.18
CA ASP A 296 10.30 -9.09 -15.75
C ASP A 296 10.68 -10.58 -15.75
N ASP A 297 9.80 -11.46 -15.24
CA ASP A 297 9.97 -12.92 -15.35
C ASP A 297 9.59 -13.39 -16.75
N ASP A 298 10.49 -14.14 -17.41
CA ASP A 298 10.31 -14.69 -18.76
C ASP A 298 9.02 -15.52 -18.90
N ASN A 299 8.50 -16.10 -17.80
CA ASN A 299 7.28 -16.88 -17.78
C ASN A 299 5.98 -16.05 -17.68
N THR A 300 6.07 -14.72 -17.53
CA THR A 300 4.89 -13.87 -17.31
C THR A 300 3.92 -13.91 -18.49
N THR A 301 4.45 -13.92 -19.71
CA THR A 301 3.65 -13.97 -20.94
C THR A 301 2.88 -15.28 -21.06
N GLU A 302 3.48 -16.41 -20.66
CA GLU A 302 2.82 -17.72 -20.63
C GLU A 302 1.75 -17.81 -19.53
N ASN A 303 1.96 -17.11 -18.40
CA ASN A 303 1.05 -17.12 -17.26
C ASN A 303 -0.07 -16.06 -17.34
N ILE A 304 0.07 -15.04 -18.17
CA ILE A 304 -0.92 -13.96 -18.36
C ILE A 304 -2.31 -14.52 -18.67
N GLY A 305 -2.39 -15.58 -19.49
CA GLY A 305 -3.66 -16.26 -19.80
C GLY A 305 -4.35 -16.86 -18.58
N LYS A 306 -3.59 -17.41 -17.62
CA LYS A 306 -4.12 -17.93 -16.35
C LYS A 306 -4.49 -16.82 -15.38
N ILE A 307 -3.67 -15.75 -15.35
CA ILE A 307 -3.85 -14.60 -14.47
C ILE A 307 -5.17 -13.90 -14.80
N ILE A 308 -5.42 -13.61 -16.08
CA ILE A 308 -6.62 -12.90 -16.55
C ILE A 308 -7.94 -13.62 -16.23
N LEU A 309 -7.91 -14.95 -16.06
CA LEU A 309 -9.10 -15.74 -15.76
C LEU A 309 -9.56 -15.60 -14.30
N ASN A 310 -8.78 -14.97 -13.43
CA ASN A 310 -9.16 -14.77 -12.03
C ASN A 310 -10.02 -13.52 -11.86
N ASP A 311 -10.88 -13.57 -10.85
CA ASP A 311 -11.64 -12.42 -10.37
C ASP A 311 -10.71 -11.55 -9.49
N TYR A 312 -10.56 -10.28 -9.85
CA TYR A 312 -9.75 -9.30 -9.10
C TYR A 312 -10.63 -8.16 -8.62
N ARG A 313 -10.35 -7.66 -7.41
CA ARG A 313 -11.01 -6.44 -6.92
C ARG A 313 -10.58 -5.23 -7.74
N CYS A 314 -9.28 -5.12 -8.00
CA CYS A 314 -8.69 -4.18 -8.95
C CYS A 314 -7.28 -4.65 -9.37
N VAL A 315 -6.73 -4.00 -10.39
CA VAL A 315 -5.34 -4.19 -10.83
C VAL A 315 -4.59 -2.87 -10.68
N ILE A 316 -3.36 -2.92 -10.18
CA ILE A 316 -2.50 -1.76 -9.93
C ILE A 316 -1.16 -1.96 -10.63
N GLY A 317 -0.73 -0.95 -11.39
CA GLY A 317 0.59 -0.92 -12.00
C GLY A 317 1.30 0.40 -11.70
N MET A 318 2.61 0.35 -11.52
CA MET A 318 3.46 1.52 -11.33
C MET A 318 3.97 2.00 -12.69
N GLN A 319 3.44 3.10 -13.20
CA GLN A 319 3.80 3.71 -14.48
C GLN A 319 3.94 2.68 -15.63
N THR A 320 3.01 1.73 -15.69
CA THR A 320 3.13 0.55 -16.55
C THR A 320 2.53 0.78 -17.94
N GLY A 321 3.17 0.18 -18.95
CA GLY A 321 2.65 0.05 -20.31
C GLY A 321 1.76 -1.17 -20.53
N LEU A 322 1.72 -2.09 -19.56
CA LEU A 322 1.13 -3.43 -19.70
C LEU A 322 -0.34 -3.37 -20.13
N TYR A 323 -1.12 -2.43 -19.58
CA TYR A 323 -2.53 -2.28 -19.94
C TYR A 323 -2.77 -1.98 -21.42
N THR A 324 -1.76 -1.41 -22.08
CA THR A 324 -1.82 -0.93 -23.46
C THR A 324 -1.08 -1.82 -24.45
N GLU A 325 -0.51 -2.92 -23.99
CA GLU A 325 0.05 -3.93 -24.88
C GLU A 325 -1.06 -4.53 -25.75
N ARG A 326 -0.77 -4.65 -27.05
CA ARG A 326 -1.68 -5.23 -28.03
C ARG A 326 -1.37 -6.70 -28.21
N LEU A 327 -2.38 -7.53 -28.03
CA LEU A 327 -2.32 -8.95 -28.33
C LEU A 327 -2.42 -9.18 -29.84
N GLU A 328 -2.10 -10.40 -30.30
CA GLU A 328 -2.18 -10.79 -31.71
C GLU A 328 -3.58 -10.58 -32.32
N ASN A 329 -4.63 -10.73 -31.51
CA ASN A 329 -6.02 -10.49 -31.92
C ASN A 329 -6.41 -8.99 -31.96
N GLY A 330 -5.48 -8.08 -31.68
CA GLY A 330 -5.66 -6.63 -31.69
C GLY A 330 -6.26 -6.03 -30.41
N GLN A 331 -6.70 -6.84 -29.45
CA GLN A 331 -7.20 -6.36 -28.16
C GLN A 331 -6.08 -5.84 -27.27
N LEU A 332 -6.39 -4.83 -26.47
CA LEU A 332 -5.49 -4.34 -25.42
C LEU A 332 -5.56 -5.30 -24.22
N LEU A 333 -4.39 -5.69 -23.69
CA LEU A 333 -4.26 -6.59 -22.55
C LEU A 333 -5.08 -6.11 -21.33
N GLY A 334 -5.07 -4.80 -21.06
CA GLY A 334 -5.85 -4.20 -19.97
C GLY A 334 -7.36 -4.41 -20.07
N ASN A 335 -7.90 -4.64 -21.28
CA ASN A 335 -9.33 -4.88 -21.52
C ASN A 335 -9.77 -6.31 -21.23
N LEU A 336 -8.81 -7.21 -21.01
CA LEU A 336 -9.10 -8.57 -20.59
C LEU A 336 -9.45 -8.65 -19.10
N PHE A 337 -8.87 -7.79 -18.27
CA PHE A 337 -9.23 -7.65 -16.85
C PHE A 337 -10.61 -6.97 -16.69
N LYS A 338 -11.53 -7.67 -16.03
CA LYS A 338 -12.93 -7.24 -15.80
C LYS A 338 -13.12 -6.51 -14.47
N CYS A 339 -12.19 -5.62 -14.14
CA CYS A 339 -12.20 -4.82 -12.92
C CYS A 339 -11.54 -3.44 -13.18
N PRO A 340 -11.55 -2.51 -12.20
CA PRO A 340 -10.82 -1.25 -12.28
C PRO A 340 -9.31 -1.46 -12.46
N LYS A 341 -8.69 -0.73 -13.40
CA LYS A 341 -7.23 -0.67 -13.57
C LYS A 341 -6.72 0.66 -13.06
N PHE A 342 -5.78 0.64 -12.13
CA PHE A 342 -5.05 1.81 -11.68
C PHE A 342 -3.65 1.81 -12.29
N ASN A 343 -3.29 2.91 -12.95
CA ASN A 343 -1.92 3.20 -13.33
C ASN A 343 -1.41 4.34 -12.45
N TYR A 344 -0.41 4.07 -11.62
CA TYR A 344 0.21 5.07 -10.76
C TYR A 344 1.39 5.71 -11.47
N VAL A 345 1.20 6.94 -11.93
CA VAL A 345 2.14 7.68 -12.76
C VAL A 345 2.82 8.78 -11.92
N PHE A 346 4.13 8.83 -12.01
CA PHE A 346 4.97 9.76 -11.25
C PHE A 346 5.50 10.89 -12.15
N ASP A 347 5.60 10.61 -13.44
CA ASP A 347 6.11 11.52 -14.45
C ASP A 347 5.03 12.45 -15.02
N HIS A 348 5.44 13.54 -15.70
CA HIS A 348 4.52 14.40 -16.43
C HIS A 348 3.66 13.56 -17.41
N PRO A 349 2.32 13.77 -17.49
CA PRO A 349 1.43 13.00 -18.37
C PRO A 349 1.85 12.92 -19.84
N LEU A 350 2.65 13.87 -20.33
CA LEU A 350 3.16 13.86 -21.70
C LEU A 350 4.12 12.68 -21.95
N TYR A 351 4.86 12.23 -20.93
CA TYR A 351 5.79 11.10 -21.02
C TYR A 351 5.07 9.75 -21.19
N VAL A 352 3.83 9.66 -20.73
CA VAL A 352 2.98 8.46 -20.81
C VAL A 352 1.74 8.67 -21.69
N SER A 353 1.68 9.76 -22.44
CA SER A 353 0.52 10.12 -23.27
C SER A 353 0.10 9.02 -24.24
N TRP A 354 1.06 8.26 -24.77
CA TRP A 354 0.81 7.09 -25.62
C TRP A 354 -0.06 6.03 -24.95
N SER A 355 0.04 5.85 -23.63
CA SER A 355 -0.79 4.88 -22.90
C SER A 355 -2.15 5.48 -22.53
N LEU A 356 -2.17 6.76 -22.17
CA LEU A 356 -3.39 7.48 -21.78
C LEU A 356 -4.37 7.74 -22.95
N MET A 357 -3.88 7.73 -24.20
CA MET A 357 -4.70 7.93 -25.41
C MET A 357 -5.38 6.65 -25.92
N LEU A 358 -5.10 5.49 -25.33
CA LEU A 358 -5.65 4.21 -25.78
C LEU A 358 -6.94 3.86 -25.03
N PRO A 359 -7.92 3.20 -25.69
CA PRO A 359 -9.22 2.85 -25.11
C PRO A 359 -9.13 1.64 -24.16
N VAL A 360 -8.46 1.82 -23.01
CA VAL A 360 -8.46 0.85 -21.92
C VAL A 360 -9.71 1.09 -21.07
N ASN A 361 -10.61 0.11 -21.04
CA ASN A 361 -11.84 0.14 -20.24
C ASN A 361 -11.49 0.32 -18.77
N ASP A 362 -12.29 1.04 -17.98
CA ASP A 362 -12.10 1.18 -16.52
C ASP A 362 -10.68 1.58 -16.09
N LEU A 363 -10.00 2.41 -16.90
CA LEU A 363 -8.68 2.95 -16.58
C LEU A 363 -8.82 4.16 -15.65
N TYR A 364 -8.11 4.09 -14.54
CA TYR A 364 -7.97 5.12 -13.53
C TYR A 364 -6.50 5.46 -13.35
N VAL A 365 -6.21 6.73 -13.06
CA VAL A 365 -4.82 7.19 -12.90
C VAL A 365 -4.61 7.78 -11.51
N LEU A 366 -3.54 7.36 -10.86
CA LEU A 366 -3.03 7.97 -9.64
C LEU A 366 -1.86 8.86 -10.04
N GLN A 367 -1.87 10.14 -9.66
CA GLN A 367 -0.88 11.13 -10.07
C GLN A 367 -0.19 11.74 -8.86
N GLN A 368 1.13 11.88 -8.89
CA GLN A 368 1.84 12.55 -7.79
C GLN A 368 1.66 14.07 -7.72
N ASP A 369 1.04 14.66 -8.74
CA ASP A 369 0.83 16.11 -8.88
C ASP A 369 -0.63 16.39 -9.24
N GLU A 370 -1.28 17.24 -8.46
CA GLU A 370 -2.69 17.61 -8.70
C GLU A 370 -2.92 18.28 -10.05
N THR A 371 -1.95 19.08 -10.50
CA THR A 371 -2.03 19.79 -11.78
C THR A 371 -1.98 18.82 -12.96
N TYR A 372 -1.27 17.71 -12.79
CA TYR A 372 -1.23 16.63 -13.78
C TYR A 372 -2.51 15.81 -13.76
N SER A 373 -3.11 15.63 -12.59
CA SER A 373 -4.43 15.00 -12.46
C SER A 373 -5.51 15.82 -13.15
N GLU A 374 -5.49 17.13 -13.00
CA GLU A 374 -6.36 18.08 -13.72
C GLU A 374 -6.14 17.99 -15.24
N TYR A 375 -4.88 18.00 -15.68
CA TYR A 375 -4.51 17.86 -17.09
C TYR A 375 -5.03 16.55 -17.68
N ILE A 376 -4.86 15.43 -16.98
CA ILE A 376 -5.34 14.11 -17.44
C ILE A 376 -6.86 14.12 -17.59
N THR A 377 -7.56 14.59 -16.56
CA THR A 377 -9.03 14.66 -16.53
C THR A 377 -9.57 15.50 -17.67
N LYS A 378 -8.88 16.59 -18.03
CA LYS A 378 -9.29 17.47 -19.12
C LYS A 378 -9.06 16.86 -20.50
N TYR A 379 -7.90 16.27 -20.75
CA TYR A 379 -7.42 16.00 -22.11
C TYR A 379 -7.39 14.52 -22.55
N TYR A 380 -7.61 13.56 -21.65
CA TYR A 380 -7.53 12.13 -21.96
C TYR A 380 -8.86 11.41 -21.69
N PRO A 381 -9.77 11.35 -22.68
CA PRO A 381 -11.15 10.91 -22.49
C PRO A 381 -11.31 9.41 -22.17
N TYR A 382 -10.28 8.59 -22.40
CA TYR A 382 -10.30 7.17 -22.05
C TYR A 382 -9.94 6.90 -20.59
N VAL A 383 -9.37 7.88 -19.88
CA VAL A 383 -9.16 7.79 -18.44
C VAL A 383 -10.48 8.16 -17.74
N LYS A 384 -11.06 7.22 -17.00
CA LYS A 384 -12.33 7.43 -16.29
C LYS A 384 -12.23 8.54 -15.24
N LYS A 385 -11.15 8.54 -14.46
CA LYS A 385 -10.85 9.54 -13.43
C LYS A 385 -9.37 9.49 -13.07
N SER A 386 -8.81 10.65 -12.74
CA SER A 386 -7.47 10.79 -12.17
C SER A 386 -7.57 11.39 -10.77
N TRP A 387 -6.75 10.89 -9.83
CA TRP A 387 -6.63 11.45 -8.48
C TRP A 387 -5.22 11.94 -8.21
N HIS A 388 -5.12 13.03 -7.46
CA HIS A 388 -3.88 13.39 -6.81
C HIS A 388 -3.59 12.41 -5.68
N PHE A 389 -2.54 11.62 -5.85
CA PHE A 389 -2.09 10.57 -4.95
C PHE A 389 -0.57 10.65 -4.91
N PRO A 390 0.02 11.48 -4.04
CA PRO A 390 1.48 11.64 -3.95
C PRO A 390 2.15 10.37 -3.41
N PRO A 391 3.42 10.08 -3.75
CA PRO A 391 4.14 8.95 -3.19
C PRO A 391 4.28 9.05 -1.66
N ALA A 392 4.49 7.90 -1.04
CA ALA A 392 4.92 7.79 0.35
C ALA A 392 6.44 7.68 0.44
N GLY A 393 6.97 7.90 1.64
CA GLY A 393 8.36 7.66 1.96
C GLY A 393 8.59 6.36 2.73
N LEU A 394 9.88 6.05 2.93
CA LEU A 394 10.36 4.86 3.62
C LEU A 394 11.43 5.19 4.66
N ILE A 395 11.42 4.41 5.73
CA ILE A 395 12.48 4.43 6.74
C ILE A 395 13.58 3.46 6.29
N GLY A 396 14.77 4.00 6.04
CA GLY A 396 15.97 3.26 5.66
C GLY A 396 16.50 2.36 6.76
N ASN A 397 17.42 1.47 6.40
CA ASN A 397 17.94 0.46 7.31
C ASN A 397 18.74 1.09 8.46
N LEU A 398 19.60 2.07 8.19
CA LEU A 398 20.36 2.75 9.24
C LEU A 398 19.45 3.41 10.28
N THR A 399 18.42 4.13 9.82
CA THR A 399 17.45 4.77 10.72
C THR A 399 16.75 3.74 11.62
N LYS A 400 16.38 2.57 11.07
CA LYS A 400 15.79 1.46 11.84
C LYS A 400 16.78 0.90 12.87
N THR A 401 18.01 0.60 12.47
CA THR A 401 19.00 -0.05 13.35
C THR A 401 19.54 0.87 14.43
N GLU A 402 19.65 2.17 14.14
CA GLU A 402 20.23 3.17 15.05
C GLU A 402 19.17 4.01 15.77
N ASN A 403 17.88 3.66 15.63
CA ASN A 403 16.74 4.34 16.24
C ASN A 403 16.77 5.87 16.00
N GLY A 404 17.04 6.27 14.76
CA GLY A 404 17.08 7.68 14.34
C GLY A 404 18.28 8.48 14.88
N LYS A 405 19.32 7.83 15.41
CA LYS A 405 20.53 8.49 15.94
C LYS A 405 21.74 8.33 15.02
N THR A 406 21.50 8.19 13.73
CA THR A 406 22.54 7.99 12.72
C THR A 406 23.53 9.15 12.67
N GLU A 407 24.82 8.81 12.60
CA GLU A 407 25.89 9.79 12.45
C GLU A 407 25.74 10.57 11.14
N LYS A 408 25.82 11.91 11.24
CA LYS A 408 25.71 12.80 10.09
C LYS A 408 27.08 12.98 9.42
N ILE A 409 27.26 12.31 8.28
CA ILE A 409 28.49 12.32 7.48
C ILE A 409 28.45 13.45 6.44
N TYR A 410 27.28 13.74 5.89
CA TYR A 410 27.11 14.72 4.82
C TYR A 410 26.40 15.97 5.33
N ASP A 411 26.97 17.14 5.03
CA ASP A 411 26.25 18.41 5.25
C ASP A 411 25.04 18.50 4.32
N ILE A 412 25.24 18.19 3.03
CA ILE A 412 24.19 18.23 2.00
C ILE A 412 24.37 17.05 1.06
N SER A 413 23.35 16.21 0.95
CA SER A 413 23.26 15.21 -0.12
C SER A 413 22.25 15.61 -1.20
N PHE A 414 22.55 15.25 -2.44
CA PHE A 414 21.59 15.32 -3.55
C PHE A 414 21.61 14.02 -4.35
N ILE A 415 20.52 13.25 -4.23
CA ILE A 415 20.35 11.95 -4.89
C ILE A 415 19.48 12.16 -6.13
N ALA A 416 20.16 12.40 -7.26
CA ALA A 416 19.52 12.66 -8.53
C ALA A 416 20.49 12.44 -9.69
N THR A 417 19.96 12.22 -10.88
CA THR A 417 20.75 12.15 -12.11
C THR A 417 21.00 13.55 -12.70
N TYR A 418 22.20 13.75 -13.23
CA TYR A 418 22.53 14.90 -14.06
C TYR A 418 22.18 14.61 -15.52
N ASN A 419 21.58 15.60 -16.18
CA ASN A 419 21.34 15.59 -17.62
C ASN A 419 21.75 16.96 -18.16
N ASP A 420 22.58 17.00 -19.20
CA ASP A 420 22.95 18.28 -19.81
C ASP A 420 21.77 18.82 -20.64
N TYR A 421 21.23 19.95 -20.19
CA TYR A 421 20.12 20.60 -20.89
C TYR A 421 20.52 21.07 -22.30
N ARG A 422 21.82 21.25 -22.58
CA ARG A 422 22.32 21.69 -23.89
C ARG A 422 22.07 20.62 -24.95
N GLU A 423 22.20 19.34 -24.61
CA GLU A 423 21.83 18.25 -25.52
C GLU A 423 20.34 18.30 -25.89
N ARG A 424 19.47 18.67 -24.95
CA ARG A 424 18.03 18.82 -25.22
C ARG A 424 17.74 20.04 -26.09
N LEU A 425 18.50 21.12 -25.93
CA LEU A 425 18.44 22.25 -26.86
C LEU A 425 18.81 21.83 -28.29
N ASP A 426 19.78 20.93 -28.46
CA ASP A 426 20.12 20.40 -29.79
C ASP A 426 19.00 19.54 -30.38
N VAL A 427 18.26 18.78 -29.57
CA VAL A 427 17.03 18.10 -30.02
C VAL A 427 16.01 19.13 -30.52
N ILE A 428 15.77 20.22 -29.75
CA ILE A 428 14.85 21.28 -30.14
C ILE A 428 15.27 21.94 -31.46
N LYS A 429 16.57 22.17 -31.69
CA LYS A 429 17.09 22.73 -32.95
C LYS A 429 16.72 21.89 -34.18
N ASN A 430 16.60 20.58 -34.01
CA ASN A 430 16.31 19.64 -35.09
C ASN A 430 14.80 19.35 -35.26
N LEU A 431 13.92 19.96 -34.47
CA LEU A 431 12.47 19.84 -34.64
C LEU A 431 11.99 20.55 -35.91
N PRO A 432 10.83 20.14 -36.49
CA PRO A 432 10.18 20.85 -37.58
C PRO A 432 9.95 22.33 -37.25
N ASP A 433 10.07 23.21 -38.25
CA ASP A 433 10.10 24.67 -38.08
C ASP A 433 9.00 25.25 -37.19
N ASN A 434 7.76 24.78 -37.36
CA ASN A 434 6.61 25.24 -36.58
C ASN A 434 6.74 24.86 -35.11
N ILE A 435 7.09 23.59 -34.82
CA ILE A 435 7.28 23.09 -33.45
C ILE A 435 8.54 23.69 -32.83
N ARG A 436 9.65 23.74 -33.56
CA ARG A 436 10.92 24.32 -33.10
C ARG A 436 10.75 25.73 -32.57
N LYS A 437 10.05 26.60 -33.31
CA LYS A 437 9.78 27.98 -32.88
C LYS A 437 8.96 27.99 -31.59
N ILE A 438 7.88 27.20 -31.51
CA ILE A 438 7.04 27.10 -30.31
C ILE A 438 7.87 26.62 -29.12
N SER A 439 8.60 25.49 -29.26
CA SER A 439 9.45 24.93 -28.22
C SER A 439 10.51 25.92 -27.72
N TRP A 440 11.16 26.68 -28.61
CA TRP A 440 12.10 27.73 -28.20
C TRP A 440 11.46 28.85 -27.37
N HIS A 441 10.26 29.29 -27.75
CA HIS A 441 9.54 30.28 -26.97
C HIS A 441 9.05 29.71 -25.63
N MET A 442 8.65 28.44 -25.60
CA MET A 442 8.30 27.75 -24.36
C MET A 442 9.49 27.63 -23.41
N VAL A 443 10.68 27.27 -23.90
CA VAL A 443 11.91 27.27 -23.08
C VAL A 443 12.14 28.64 -22.44
N ASN A 444 12.03 29.71 -23.21
CA ASN A 444 12.20 31.06 -22.67
C ASN A 444 11.10 31.44 -21.67
N GLN A 445 9.84 31.08 -21.95
CA GLN A 445 8.70 31.33 -21.08
C GLN A 445 8.88 30.64 -19.73
N LEU A 446 9.12 29.33 -19.74
CA LEU A 446 9.31 28.51 -18.54
C LEU A 446 10.56 28.91 -17.74
N LYS A 447 11.64 29.35 -18.40
CA LYS A 447 12.84 29.86 -17.71
C LYS A 447 12.60 31.17 -16.97
N ASN A 448 11.78 32.05 -17.53
CA ASN A 448 11.49 33.38 -16.97
C ASN A 448 10.30 33.37 -16.01
N HIS A 449 9.48 32.32 -16.07
CA HIS A 449 8.33 32.10 -15.19
C HIS A 449 8.35 30.65 -14.68
N PRO A 450 9.37 30.26 -13.89
CA PRO A 450 9.60 28.88 -13.48
C PRO A 450 8.52 28.29 -12.57
N ASN A 451 7.58 29.09 -12.08
CA ASN A 451 6.42 28.63 -11.33
C ASN A 451 5.21 28.25 -12.22
N GLN A 452 5.27 28.50 -13.54
CA GLN A 452 4.22 28.11 -14.49
C GLN A 452 4.23 26.61 -14.81
N ARG A 453 3.04 26.09 -15.10
CA ARG A 453 2.81 24.76 -15.69
C ARG A 453 3.21 24.75 -17.18
N ALA A 454 3.38 23.56 -17.76
CA ALA A 454 3.77 23.44 -19.16
C ALA A 454 2.68 23.94 -20.13
N GLU A 455 1.43 23.71 -19.75
CA GLU A 455 0.20 24.12 -20.43
C GLU A 455 0.10 25.64 -20.47
N GLU A 456 0.24 26.29 -19.31
CA GLU A 456 0.21 27.76 -19.17
C GLU A 456 1.31 28.42 -20.03
N ALA A 457 2.49 27.81 -20.08
CA ALA A 457 3.57 28.31 -20.93
C ALA A 457 3.25 28.17 -22.42
N LEU A 458 2.63 27.07 -22.85
CA LEU A 458 2.17 26.94 -24.24
C LEU A 458 1.07 27.96 -24.54
N GLU A 459 0.09 28.12 -23.67
CA GLU A 459 -0.99 29.11 -23.79
C GLU A 459 -0.44 30.52 -24.00
N ALA A 460 0.50 30.96 -23.15
CA ALA A 460 1.16 32.26 -23.26
C ALA A 460 1.91 32.44 -24.59
N VAL A 461 2.57 31.38 -25.08
CA VAL A 461 3.28 31.39 -26.37
C VAL A 461 2.31 31.49 -27.54
N LEU A 462 1.19 30.76 -27.50
CA LEU A 462 0.17 30.78 -28.54
C LEU A 462 -0.54 32.13 -28.59
N GLU A 463 -0.90 32.70 -27.44
CA GLU A 463 -1.50 34.03 -27.33
C GLU A 463 -0.59 35.10 -27.93
N LYS A 464 0.68 35.13 -27.52
CA LYS A 464 1.68 36.09 -28.05
C LYS A 464 1.85 35.97 -29.56
N LYS A 465 1.68 34.78 -30.12
CA LYS A 465 1.77 34.52 -31.56
C LYS A 465 0.43 34.66 -32.29
N LYS A 466 -0.67 34.91 -31.58
CA LYS A 466 -2.04 34.94 -32.13
C LYS A 466 -2.40 33.65 -32.87
N ILE A 467 -2.00 32.51 -32.32
CA ILE A 467 -2.32 31.18 -32.85
C ILE A 467 -3.50 30.63 -32.06
N THR A 468 -4.55 30.22 -32.76
CA THR A 468 -5.69 29.51 -32.16
C THR A 468 -5.60 28.04 -32.54
N LEU A 469 -5.71 27.16 -31.55
CA LEU A 469 -5.73 25.71 -31.71
C LEU A 469 -7.03 25.15 -31.14
N THR A 470 -7.52 24.06 -31.71
CA THR A 470 -8.48 23.19 -31.04
C THR A 470 -7.83 22.52 -29.83
N GLU A 471 -8.65 21.94 -28.95
CA GLU A 471 -8.16 21.23 -27.77
C GLU A 471 -7.20 20.08 -28.13
N HIS A 472 -7.55 19.31 -29.16
CA HIS A 472 -6.72 18.22 -29.66
C HIS A 472 -5.38 18.73 -30.22
N GLU A 473 -5.41 19.79 -31.03
CA GLU A 473 -4.19 20.40 -31.57
C GLU A 473 -3.30 21.00 -30.48
N PHE A 474 -3.89 21.53 -29.40
CA PHE A 474 -3.16 22.01 -28.23
C PHE A 474 -2.36 20.88 -27.58
N VAL A 475 -3.01 19.76 -27.26
CA VAL A 475 -2.37 18.58 -26.65
C VAL A 475 -1.27 18.02 -27.55
N VAL A 476 -1.53 17.91 -28.85
CA VAL A 476 -0.54 17.44 -29.84
C VAL A 476 0.65 18.39 -29.92
N THR A 477 0.41 19.71 -29.90
CA THR A 477 1.47 20.72 -29.93
C THR A 477 2.32 20.66 -28.66
N LEU A 478 1.67 20.56 -27.49
CA LEU A 478 2.36 20.43 -26.21
C LEU A 478 3.22 19.17 -26.15
N HIS A 479 2.69 18.03 -26.61
CA HIS A 479 3.45 16.78 -26.70
C HIS A 479 4.65 16.89 -27.64
N LYS A 480 4.48 17.49 -28.83
CA LYS A 480 5.59 17.74 -29.77
C LYS A 480 6.63 18.72 -29.22
N SER A 481 6.25 19.56 -28.26
CA SER A 481 7.12 20.51 -27.56
C SER A 481 7.63 20.01 -26.20
N LEU A 482 7.45 18.72 -25.88
CA LEU A 482 7.88 18.11 -24.61
C LEU A 482 9.35 18.35 -24.24
N GLU A 483 10.23 18.39 -25.24
CA GLU A 483 11.65 18.66 -25.02
C GLU A 483 11.90 20.06 -24.45
N ALA A 484 10.99 21.02 -24.63
CA ALA A 484 11.07 22.31 -23.97
C ALA A 484 10.94 22.17 -22.44
N VAL A 485 10.00 21.34 -21.97
CA VAL A 485 9.80 21.07 -20.54
C VAL A 485 11.03 20.37 -19.95
N ARG A 486 11.49 19.29 -20.58
CA ARG A 486 12.72 18.56 -20.18
C ARG A 486 13.93 19.47 -20.09
N THR A 487 14.12 20.31 -21.10
CA THR A 487 15.24 21.27 -21.15
C THR A 487 15.23 22.18 -19.92
N VAL A 488 14.08 22.76 -19.57
CA VAL A 488 14.02 23.71 -18.46
C VAL A 488 14.16 23.00 -17.11
N THR A 489 13.63 21.80 -16.95
CA THR A 489 13.87 20.97 -15.75
C THR A 489 15.38 20.76 -15.50
N PHE A 490 16.13 20.38 -16.53
CA PHE A 490 17.57 20.15 -16.43
C PHE A 490 18.34 21.46 -16.22
N TYR A 491 17.95 22.53 -16.89
CA TYR A 491 18.53 23.86 -16.70
C TYR A 491 18.37 24.36 -15.25
N ILE A 492 17.18 24.22 -14.65
CA ILE A 492 16.92 24.65 -13.27
C ILE A 492 17.74 23.81 -12.28
N ARG A 493 17.82 22.48 -12.47
CA ARG A 493 18.66 21.61 -11.63
C ARG A 493 20.13 22.03 -11.68
N GLU A 494 20.68 22.26 -12.87
CA GLU A 494 22.06 22.76 -13.03
C GLU A 494 22.23 24.14 -12.37
N LYS A 495 21.27 25.07 -12.56
CA LYS A 495 21.31 26.41 -11.98
C LYS A 495 21.32 26.39 -10.44
N ILE A 496 20.55 25.50 -9.83
CA ILE A 496 20.51 25.32 -8.36
C ILE A 496 21.89 24.86 -7.87
N ILE A 497 22.42 23.77 -8.43
CA ILE A 497 23.71 23.22 -8.01
C ILE A 497 24.84 24.22 -8.23
N LYS A 498 24.88 24.88 -9.40
CA LYS A 498 25.83 25.96 -9.70
C LYS A 498 25.79 27.06 -8.63
N THR A 499 24.59 27.53 -8.26
CA THR A 499 24.41 28.58 -7.26
C THR A 499 25.00 28.18 -5.90
N LEU A 500 24.83 26.93 -5.49
CA LEU A 500 25.37 26.41 -4.24
C LEU A 500 26.91 26.33 -4.25
N ILE A 501 27.47 25.67 -5.26
CA ILE A 501 28.92 25.40 -5.31
C ILE A 501 29.73 26.67 -5.54
N GLU A 502 29.21 27.64 -6.31
CA GLU A 502 29.85 28.96 -6.49
C GLU A 502 29.76 29.82 -5.22
N SER A 503 28.77 29.56 -4.37
CA SER A 503 28.62 30.20 -3.05
C SER A 503 29.49 29.57 -1.95
N GLY A 504 30.39 28.65 -2.32
CA GLY A 504 31.30 27.99 -1.39
C GLY A 504 30.67 26.83 -0.61
N ILE A 505 29.45 26.42 -0.94
CA ILE A 505 28.75 25.33 -0.25
C ILE A 505 29.14 24.01 -0.91
N LYS A 506 29.67 23.07 -0.10
CA LYS A 506 29.94 21.71 -0.55
C LYS A 506 28.62 20.94 -0.71
N VAL A 507 28.47 20.26 -1.85
CA VAL A 507 27.32 19.41 -2.15
C VAL A 507 27.80 18.03 -2.57
N ASP A 508 27.38 17.01 -1.84
CA ASP A 508 27.63 15.61 -2.16
C ASP A 508 26.51 15.11 -3.08
N VAL A 509 26.85 14.84 -4.34
CA VAL A 509 25.91 14.31 -5.35
C VAL A 509 26.14 12.82 -5.53
N PHE A 510 25.05 12.06 -5.54
CA PHE A 510 25.09 10.60 -5.70
C PHE A 510 24.58 10.25 -7.09
N GLY A 511 25.51 9.96 -7.99
CA GLY A 511 25.23 9.43 -9.31
C GLY A 511 26.31 9.72 -10.35
N ASP A 512 26.69 8.71 -11.12
CA ASP A 512 27.80 8.75 -12.08
C ASP A 512 27.61 9.79 -13.18
N SER A 513 26.36 10.06 -13.53
CA SER A 513 25.98 11.07 -14.51
C SER A 513 26.53 12.47 -14.19
N TRP A 514 26.79 12.81 -12.92
CA TRP A 514 27.36 14.10 -12.52
C TRP A 514 28.80 14.31 -13.02
N LYS A 515 29.53 13.24 -13.35
CA LYS A 515 30.87 13.32 -13.98
C LYS A 515 30.82 14.05 -15.33
N LYS A 516 29.65 14.16 -15.96
CA LYS A 516 29.41 14.91 -17.21
C LYS A 516 29.03 16.38 -16.99
N SER A 517 28.84 16.80 -15.74
CA SER A 517 28.50 18.19 -15.41
C SER A 517 29.63 19.13 -15.87
N PRO A 518 29.31 20.34 -16.37
CA PRO A 518 30.33 21.36 -16.64
C PRO A 518 31.05 21.83 -15.35
N TYR A 519 30.57 21.39 -14.18
CA TYR A 519 31.15 21.70 -12.87
C TYR A 519 31.82 20.49 -12.21
N ALA A 520 32.08 19.40 -12.94
CA ALA A 520 32.67 18.19 -12.38
C ALA A 520 34.03 18.42 -11.68
N ASP A 521 34.81 19.41 -12.15
CA ASP A 521 36.10 19.78 -11.57
C ASP A 521 35.98 20.81 -10.42
N ASN A 522 34.77 21.23 -10.03
CA ASN A 522 34.58 22.17 -8.95
C ASN A 522 34.79 21.47 -7.59
N LYS A 523 35.73 21.97 -6.78
CA LYS A 523 36.05 21.42 -5.45
C LYS A 523 34.88 21.31 -4.45
N ASN A 524 33.80 22.06 -4.69
CA ASN A 524 32.59 22.05 -3.86
C ASN A 524 31.52 21.09 -4.38
N LEU A 525 31.73 20.44 -5.54
CA LEU A 525 30.86 19.38 -6.04
C LEU A 525 31.55 18.02 -5.81
N ILE A 526 31.09 17.26 -4.82
CA ILE A 526 31.65 15.96 -4.49
C ILE A 526 30.80 14.88 -5.15
N ILE A 527 31.38 14.19 -6.13
CA ILE A 527 30.65 13.22 -6.95
C ILE A 527 30.92 11.81 -6.42
N HIS A 528 29.85 11.14 -6.01
CA HIS A 528 29.84 9.73 -5.61
C HIS A 528 29.25 8.87 -6.73
N ASP A 529 29.55 7.57 -6.70
CA ASP A 529 29.06 6.60 -7.69
C ASP A 529 27.54 6.42 -7.62
N ASP A 530 26.97 5.78 -8.65
CA ASP A 530 25.53 5.42 -8.66
C ASP A 530 25.18 4.51 -7.48
N ILE A 531 24.02 4.77 -6.88
CA ILE A 531 23.47 4.01 -5.76
C ILE A 531 22.07 3.48 -6.10
N ASP A 532 21.73 2.36 -5.48
CA ASP A 532 20.36 1.86 -5.48
C ASP A 532 19.47 2.67 -4.53
N PHE A 533 18.16 2.41 -4.62
CA PHE A 533 17.15 3.13 -3.86
C PHE A 533 17.32 2.99 -2.34
N GLU A 534 17.59 1.77 -1.84
CA GLU A 534 17.74 1.50 -0.40
C GLU A 534 18.97 2.21 0.17
N LYS A 535 20.09 2.17 -0.55
CA LYS A 535 21.29 2.91 -0.15
C LYS A 535 21.04 4.41 -0.14
N GLY A 536 20.18 4.91 -1.02
CA GLY A 536 19.73 6.30 -1.01
C GLY A 536 19.07 6.72 0.31
N LEU A 537 18.27 5.83 0.93
CA LEU A 537 17.65 6.11 2.24
C LEU A 537 18.71 6.22 3.35
N ASP A 538 19.73 5.36 3.33
CA ASP A 538 20.84 5.41 4.27
C ASP A 538 21.67 6.70 4.11
N ILE A 539 21.91 7.15 2.87
CA ILE A 539 22.57 8.44 2.61
C ILE A 539 21.74 9.59 3.20
N MET A 540 20.41 9.56 3.05
CA MET A 540 19.55 10.56 3.68
C MET A 540 19.67 10.51 5.22
N ALA A 541 19.70 9.31 5.82
CA ALA A 541 19.92 9.13 7.26
C ALA A 541 21.25 9.74 7.74
N GLN A 542 22.28 9.67 6.91
CA GLN A 542 23.61 10.23 7.17
C GLN A 542 23.74 11.71 6.76
N SER A 543 22.68 12.34 6.25
CA SER A 543 22.70 13.72 5.77
C SER A 543 22.04 14.67 6.76
N ARG A 544 22.66 15.83 6.99
CA ARG A 544 22.03 16.94 7.74
C ARG A 544 20.91 17.56 6.91
N ILE A 545 21.20 17.83 5.64
CA ILE A 545 20.25 18.30 4.64
C ILE A 545 20.19 17.30 3.48
N SER A 546 18.97 16.95 3.07
CA SER A 546 18.73 16.29 1.80
C SER A 546 18.08 17.28 0.84
N LEU A 547 18.80 17.63 -0.22
CA LEU A 547 18.30 18.52 -1.27
C LEU A 547 17.36 17.74 -2.19
N ASN A 548 16.18 18.29 -2.45
CA ASN A 548 15.26 17.85 -3.47
C ASN A 548 15.05 18.96 -4.50
N VAL A 549 14.95 18.57 -5.77
CA VAL A 549 14.57 19.46 -6.88
C VAL A 549 13.48 18.77 -7.67
N MET A 550 12.32 19.40 -7.79
CA MET A 550 11.17 18.85 -8.48
C MET A 550 11.44 18.70 -9.98
N SER A 551 10.98 17.59 -10.55
CA SER A 551 11.03 17.33 -12.00
C SER A 551 9.89 18.04 -12.75
N TRP A 552 9.79 19.36 -12.54
CA TRP A 552 8.75 20.24 -13.08
C TRP A 552 7.33 20.08 -12.50
N HIS A 553 7.18 19.31 -11.41
CA HIS A 553 5.94 19.25 -10.64
C HIS A 553 5.64 20.62 -10.00
N LYS A 554 4.39 21.11 -10.15
CA LYS A 554 3.93 22.41 -9.62
C LYS A 554 2.88 22.28 -8.54
N GLY A 555 2.26 21.11 -8.41
CA GLY A 555 1.29 20.83 -7.36
C GLY A 555 1.39 19.43 -6.76
N GLY A 556 2.62 18.88 -6.74
CA GLY A 556 2.91 17.57 -6.15
C GLY A 556 4.02 17.60 -5.11
N MET A 557 4.41 16.41 -4.67
CA MET A 557 5.65 16.12 -3.93
C MET A 557 6.28 14.85 -4.49
N THR A 558 7.61 14.72 -4.43
CA THR A 558 8.31 13.46 -4.73
C THR A 558 8.51 12.64 -3.45
N GLU A 559 8.74 11.34 -3.58
CA GLU A 559 9.07 10.43 -2.49
C GLU A 559 10.29 10.90 -1.68
N ARG A 560 11.27 11.52 -2.35
CA ARG A 560 12.49 12.05 -1.70
C ARG A 560 12.21 12.99 -0.54
N ILE A 561 11.10 13.74 -0.61
CA ILE A 561 10.69 14.64 0.47
C ILE A 561 10.31 13.80 1.70
N ALA A 562 9.42 12.82 1.55
CA ALA A 562 9.05 11.95 2.66
C ALA A 562 10.20 11.06 3.14
N ASN A 563 11.03 10.54 2.22
CA ASN A 563 12.21 9.74 2.55
C ASN A 563 13.20 10.53 3.42
N ALA A 564 13.51 11.78 3.05
CA ALA A 564 14.41 12.62 3.83
C ALA A 564 13.88 12.83 5.25
N MET A 565 12.59 13.16 5.37
CA MET A 565 11.94 13.39 6.66
C MET A 565 11.90 12.14 7.54
N LEU A 566 11.53 10.98 6.97
CA LEU A 566 11.49 9.68 7.67
C LEU A 566 12.86 9.16 8.08
N ASN A 567 13.93 9.65 7.44
CA ASN A 567 15.32 9.34 7.77
C ASN A 567 16.01 10.50 8.49
N TYR A 568 15.27 11.31 9.25
CA TYR A 568 15.87 12.31 10.13
C TYR A 568 16.81 13.27 9.39
N SER A 569 16.44 13.68 8.17
CA SER A 569 17.17 14.68 7.39
C SER A 569 16.30 15.90 7.12
N VAL A 570 16.87 17.10 7.19
CA VAL A 570 16.15 18.32 6.82
C VAL A 570 15.98 18.33 5.30
N CYS A 571 14.73 18.19 4.84
CA CYS A 571 14.42 18.32 3.43
C CYS A 571 14.46 19.80 3.01
N VAL A 572 15.32 20.11 2.03
CA VAL A 572 15.34 21.40 1.33
C VAL A 572 14.80 21.19 -0.08
N THR A 573 13.71 21.87 -0.47
CA THR A 573 13.04 21.63 -1.76
C THR A 573 12.48 22.92 -2.38
N ASP A 574 12.31 22.94 -3.70
CA ASP A 574 11.53 23.99 -4.35
C ASP A 574 10.03 23.88 -4.00
N GLU A 575 9.34 25.02 -4.06
CA GLU A 575 7.92 25.15 -3.69
C GLU A 575 6.98 24.54 -4.72
N THR A 576 5.91 23.90 -4.23
CA THR A 576 4.72 23.52 -5.01
C THR A 576 3.45 23.93 -4.27
N SER A 577 2.32 24.00 -4.95
CA SER A 577 1.03 24.27 -4.30
C SER A 577 0.70 23.24 -3.21
N TYR A 578 1.06 21.97 -3.42
CA TYR A 578 0.92 20.93 -2.39
C TYR A 578 1.83 21.17 -1.19
N ILE A 579 3.12 21.43 -1.41
CA ILE A 579 4.06 21.65 -0.31
C ILE A 579 3.60 22.83 0.56
N ASN A 580 3.17 23.92 -0.06
CA ASN A 580 2.74 25.13 0.64
C ASN A 580 1.44 24.95 1.45
N ARG A 581 0.58 23.99 1.09
CA ARG A 581 -0.66 23.71 1.84
C ARG A 581 -0.47 22.71 2.97
N HIS A 582 0.46 21.77 2.80
CA HIS A 582 0.58 20.63 3.71
C HIS A 582 1.74 20.77 4.69
N PHE A 583 2.80 21.51 4.35
CA PHE A 583 3.99 21.67 5.17
C PHE A 583 4.18 23.13 5.62
N VAL A 584 4.93 23.30 6.71
CA VAL A 584 5.20 24.62 7.30
C VAL A 584 6.70 24.90 7.18
N ALA A 585 7.04 25.88 6.34
CA ALA A 585 8.42 26.28 6.07
C ALA A 585 9.11 26.77 7.35
N GLY A 586 10.30 26.25 7.64
CA GLY A 586 11.07 26.52 8.85
C GLY A 586 10.64 25.72 10.08
N GLU A 587 9.52 24.97 10.01
CA GLU A 587 9.08 24.08 11.09
C GLU A 587 9.35 22.62 10.77
N ASN A 588 8.94 22.15 9.58
CA ASN A 588 9.06 20.73 9.19
C ASN A 588 9.64 20.54 7.78
N ILE A 589 9.93 21.63 7.07
CA ILE A 589 10.57 21.62 5.75
C ILE A 589 11.29 22.95 5.52
N VAL A 590 12.28 22.99 4.63
CA VAL A 590 12.88 24.23 4.14
C VAL A 590 12.56 24.38 2.66
N THR A 591 11.79 25.41 2.31
CA THR A 591 11.41 25.66 0.91
C THR A 591 12.22 26.77 0.27
N PHE A 592 12.36 26.75 -1.05
CA PHE A 592 12.87 27.87 -1.83
C PHE A 592 12.05 28.11 -3.10
N ASN A 593 12.01 29.36 -3.55
CA ASN A 593 11.29 29.73 -4.75
C ASN A 593 12.22 29.75 -5.97
N LEU A 594 11.78 29.19 -7.10
CA LEU A 594 12.58 29.14 -8.33
C LEU A 594 12.84 30.52 -8.95
N ASP A 595 12.03 31.54 -8.62
CA ASP A 595 12.27 32.93 -9.01
C ASP A 595 13.43 33.57 -8.23
N ASN A 596 13.80 33.01 -7.08
CA ASN A 596 14.80 33.57 -6.15
C ASN A 596 15.85 32.52 -5.71
N ILE A 597 16.37 31.73 -6.66
CA ILE A 597 17.37 30.69 -6.40
C ILE A 597 18.64 31.26 -5.73
N ASP A 598 18.97 32.53 -5.99
CA ASP A 598 20.09 33.25 -5.39
C ASP A 598 20.03 33.34 -3.85
N LYS A 599 18.84 33.21 -3.25
CA LYS A 599 18.63 33.21 -1.79
C LYS A 599 18.80 31.83 -1.14
N LEU A 600 18.88 30.76 -1.93
CA LEU A 600 19.00 29.39 -1.43
C LEU A 600 20.28 29.17 -0.57
N PRO A 601 21.47 29.67 -0.97
CA PRO A 601 22.68 29.53 -0.16
C PRO A 601 22.52 30.01 1.29
N ASP A 602 21.83 31.14 1.50
CA ASP A 602 21.64 31.71 2.83
C ASP A 602 20.72 30.82 3.69
N LYS A 603 19.62 30.31 3.12
CA LYS A 603 18.73 29.37 3.81
C LYS A 603 19.48 28.11 4.26
N ILE A 604 20.33 27.55 3.40
CA ILE A 604 21.14 26.37 3.71
C ILE A 604 22.14 26.68 4.83
N ARG A 605 22.85 27.82 4.76
CA ARG A 605 23.79 28.22 5.82
C ARG A 605 23.10 28.40 7.16
N THR A 606 21.91 29.00 7.21
CA THR A 606 21.13 29.13 8.45
C THR A 606 20.90 27.78 9.12
N VAL A 607 20.50 26.77 8.35
CA VAL A 607 20.28 25.41 8.89
C VAL A 607 21.59 24.74 9.30
N LEU A 608 22.65 24.86 8.50
CA LEU A 608 23.93 24.22 8.80
C LEU A 608 24.68 24.86 9.98
N GLN A 609 24.41 26.13 10.30
CA GLN A 609 25.09 26.86 11.38
C GLN A 609 24.34 26.77 12.71
N ASP A 610 23.03 26.48 12.70
CA ASP A 610 22.21 26.35 13.91
C ASP A 610 21.75 24.89 14.10
N GLU A 611 22.48 24.16 14.92
CA GLU A 611 22.18 22.76 15.25
C GLU A 611 20.82 22.60 15.94
N ASN A 612 20.39 23.58 16.75
CA ASN A 612 19.10 23.52 17.44
C ASN A 612 17.96 23.68 16.43
N LEU A 613 18.09 24.63 15.50
CA LEU A 613 17.13 24.80 14.40
C LEU A 613 17.08 23.55 13.53
N GLN A 614 18.23 23.00 13.14
CA GLN A 614 18.29 21.79 12.33
C GLN A 614 17.54 20.63 13.02
N LYS A 615 17.87 20.33 14.29
CA LYS A 615 17.21 19.26 15.05
C LYS A 615 15.72 19.52 15.27
N TYR A 616 15.34 20.78 15.44
CA TYR A 616 13.93 21.17 15.54
C TYR A 616 13.18 20.82 14.25
N ILE A 617 13.70 21.23 13.09
CA ILE A 617 13.09 20.97 11.80
C ILE A 617 13.02 19.46 11.54
N GLU A 618 14.12 18.76 11.71
CA GLU A 618 14.26 17.32 11.52
C GLU A 618 13.24 16.51 12.34
N LYS A 619 13.08 16.85 13.63
CA LYS A 619 12.16 16.14 14.52
C LYS A 619 10.69 16.35 14.12
N ASN A 620 10.33 17.57 13.74
CA ASN A 620 8.96 17.87 13.31
C ASN A 620 8.68 17.28 11.92
N ALA A 621 9.66 17.32 11.02
CA ALA A 621 9.64 16.65 9.72
C ALA A 621 9.35 15.15 9.87
N TYR A 622 10.13 14.44 10.69
CA TYR A 622 9.94 13.02 10.95
C TYR A 622 8.53 12.72 11.47
N LYS A 623 8.08 13.45 12.51
CA LYS A 623 6.74 13.26 13.09
C LYS A 623 5.64 13.43 12.04
N LYS A 624 5.72 14.48 11.23
CA LYS A 624 4.74 14.76 10.19
C LYS A 624 4.74 13.69 9.10
N ALA A 625 5.93 13.28 8.62
CA ALA A 625 6.04 12.27 7.59
C ALA A 625 5.54 10.90 8.08
N LEU A 626 5.84 10.55 9.34
CA LEU A 626 5.37 9.31 9.96
C LEU A 626 3.83 9.27 10.10
N SER A 627 3.18 10.40 10.40
CA SER A 627 1.73 10.44 10.58
C SER A 627 0.95 10.54 9.27
N GLU A 628 1.53 11.07 8.19
CA GLU A 628 0.77 11.44 6.97
C GLU A 628 1.35 10.91 5.65
N HIS A 629 2.64 10.52 5.59
CA HIS A 629 3.36 10.25 4.33
C HIS A 629 4.02 8.86 4.28
N THR A 630 3.45 7.87 4.99
CA THR A 630 3.86 6.46 4.90
C THR A 630 2.99 5.68 3.91
N TRP A 631 3.43 4.48 3.50
CA TRP A 631 2.63 3.60 2.65
C TRP A 631 1.36 3.10 3.36
N ASP A 632 1.38 2.95 4.68
CA ASP A 632 0.16 2.66 5.46
C ASP A 632 -0.88 3.78 5.28
N ASN A 633 -0.47 5.06 5.38
CA ASN A 633 -1.38 6.19 5.10
C ASN A 633 -1.89 6.18 3.65
N ARG A 634 -1.02 5.85 2.68
CA ARG A 634 -1.43 5.78 1.26
C ARG A 634 -2.40 4.64 0.99
N SER A 635 -2.26 3.52 1.68
CA SER A 635 -3.22 2.42 1.58
C SER A 635 -4.59 2.79 2.14
N ASP A 636 -4.69 3.57 3.22
CA ASP A 636 -5.98 4.11 3.68
C ASP A 636 -6.62 5.01 2.62
N TYR A 637 -5.83 5.93 2.06
CA TYR A 637 -6.35 6.82 1.04
C TYR A 637 -6.78 6.06 -0.23
N PHE A 638 -6.01 5.06 -0.66
CA PHE A 638 -6.37 4.24 -1.80
C PHE A 638 -7.65 3.44 -1.56
N MET A 639 -7.86 2.92 -0.36
CA MET A 639 -9.10 2.20 -0.05
C MET A 639 -10.33 3.10 -0.08
N ASN A 640 -10.19 4.38 0.31
CA ASN A 640 -11.25 5.37 0.11
C ASN A 640 -11.55 5.59 -1.38
N ILE A 641 -10.51 5.75 -2.22
CA ILE A 641 -10.65 5.88 -3.67
C ILE A 641 -11.36 4.66 -4.27
N LEU A 642 -10.91 3.46 -3.91
CA LEU A 642 -11.51 2.22 -4.40
C LEU A 642 -12.98 2.12 -3.96
N GLY A 643 -13.28 2.46 -2.70
CA GLY A 643 -14.63 2.54 -2.17
C GLY A 643 -15.55 3.54 -2.90
N GLU A 644 -15.02 4.65 -3.42
CA GLU A 644 -15.79 5.60 -4.25
C GLU A 644 -16.24 4.99 -5.59
N ILE A 645 -15.38 4.19 -6.23
CA ILE A 645 -15.66 3.55 -7.52
C ILE A 645 -16.64 2.37 -7.35
N GLU A 646 -16.61 1.80 -6.15
CA GLU A 646 -17.33 0.59 -5.78
C GLU A 646 -18.80 0.83 -5.37
N LYS A 647 -19.20 2.09 -5.20
CA LYS A 647 -20.56 2.57 -4.95
C LYS A 647 -21.25 2.88 -6.27
#